data_AF-A0A3D2I5H9-F1
#
_entry.id   AF-A0A3D2I5H9-F1
#
_cell.length_a   1.000
_cell.length_b   1.000
_cell.length_c   1.000
_cell.angle_alpha   90.00
_cell.angle_beta   90.00
_cell.angle_gamma   90.00
#
_symmetry.space_group_name_H-M   'P 1'
#
loop_
_entity.id
_entity.type
_entity.pdbx_description
1 polymer ?
#
loop_
_entity_poly.entity_id
_entity_poly.type
_entity_poly.pdbx_seq_one_letter_code
_entity_poly.pdbx_strand_id
1 'polypeptide(L)'
;MNNKRATKRALLTSVMALVMCVVMLAGTTFAWFTDTASTGVNKIVAGNLDVDIIGETSNDHVTTLNFTKANAATDAGATEAVLWEPGCRYLTQGFRIANKGNLALKWKAVVNKGTTAANEGNFDLLDVIDFYLVTSKDVDDMGTPLAEFTGNLKKTETSEVYYIKGVMKTTAGNDYQGLTLDGITITVYATQDTVENDSFGPDYDKNATYYPVLDAADMKDALVNGGNIKVDANVDVGADALVVAKNTTIDANGKTLTTTADIWDESKMDWSLISARNGANLTITGNGTFKAKENDSFAVDVQDGATVTIENGTFIGNIHAVYVYEGTANIKGGFYSVQQKYSDAAKADGFVLNCYDANRKAGTAKIIVTGGTFVNFNPADCWAEGAHTNFVAPGYSVISEKHGEDTWYTVVKGTGVTAGTQEALKDALANADTTGSGALTVKLADGEYTLYNVNSAKTKNTELTIEGAGKNKTVFTAGDMTVTDANGEGSSDYSYEGSDVTFKNMTVNVGTGNYKGFVRAKSLYFENCTIEGRGSYWGIGSVVFKDCIFNSVNDYNIWTYAGMDFTFDNCTFNSDAGKFVNAYKEEATGTTKLTFTDCKFVAGTEDKPAVCLKGFKNNAWNVTFSGCSLTNCKTNATTGSNYYLVEDVENATTVTIDGKVVWENGAKK
;
A
#
# COMPACT_ATOMS: atom_id res chain seq x y z
N MET A 1 63.42 17.32 -46.62
CA MET A 1 63.51 17.19 -45.14
C MET A 1 62.15 17.54 -44.53
N ASN A 2 61.35 16.55 -44.15
CA ASN A 2 60.18 16.69 -43.24
C ASN A 2 59.67 15.32 -42.70
N ASN A 3 60.11 14.20 -43.29
CA ASN A 3 59.65 12.86 -42.88
C ASN A 3 60.29 12.29 -41.59
N LYS A 4 61.29 12.92 -40.96
CA LYS A 4 61.88 12.39 -39.70
C LYS A 4 61.12 12.81 -38.42
N ARG A 5 60.27 13.85 -38.46
CA ARG A 5 59.50 14.30 -37.29
C ARG A 5 58.14 13.61 -37.15
N ALA A 6 57.51 13.21 -38.25
CA ALA A 6 56.22 12.51 -38.23
C ALA A 6 56.32 11.10 -37.63
N THR A 7 57.36 10.33 -37.97
CA THR A 7 57.56 8.96 -37.48
C THR A 7 57.81 8.90 -35.97
N LYS A 8 58.50 9.91 -35.39
CA LYS A 8 58.70 9.99 -33.93
C LYS A 8 57.42 10.33 -33.16
N ARG A 9 56.51 11.13 -33.74
CA ARG A 9 55.21 11.41 -33.12
C ARG A 9 54.25 10.22 -33.22
N ALA A 10 54.22 9.54 -34.37
CA ALA A 10 53.42 8.33 -34.56
C ALA A 10 53.88 7.16 -33.67
N LEU A 11 55.19 7.04 -33.44
CA LEU A 11 55.75 6.06 -32.49
C LEU A 11 55.43 6.42 -31.03
N LEU A 12 55.42 7.71 -30.68
CA LEU A 12 55.02 8.13 -29.33
C LEU A 12 53.53 7.91 -29.07
N THR A 13 52.65 8.17 -30.04
CA THR A 13 51.21 7.88 -29.91
C THR A 13 50.91 6.39 -29.91
N SER A 14 51.66 5.56 -30.65
CA SER A 14 51.48 4.10 -30.57
C SER A 14 51.96 3.53 -29.24
N VAL A 15 53.07 4.04 -28.67
CA VAL A 15 53.52 3.66 -27.32
C VAL A 15 52.54 4.14 -26.26
N MET A 16 52.00 5.37 -26.36
CA MET A 16 50.95 5.84 -25.44
C MET A 16 49.66 5.02 -25.55
N ALA A 17 49.24 4.62 -26.76
CA ALA A 17 48.08 3.77 -26.96
C ALA A 17 48.30 2.36 -26.39
N LEU A 18 49.50 1.79 -26.54
CA LEU A 18 49.85 0.48 -26.00
C LEU A 18 49.96 0.52 -24.47
N VAL A 19 50.48 1.61 -23.89
CA VAL A 19 50.43 1.87 -22.44
C VAL A 19 48.99 2.06 -21.97
N MET A 20 48.11 2.75 -22.72
CA MET A 20 46.68 2.85 -22.39
C MET A 20 45.99 1.49 -22.45
N CYS A 21 46.29 0.65 -23.44
CA CYS A 21 45.77 -0.72 -23.50
C CYS A 21 46.30 -1.57 -22.34
N VAL A 22 47.57 -1.42 -21.93
CA VAL A 22 48.14 -2.13 -20.76
C VAL A 22 47.60 -1.56 -19.45
N VAL A 23 47.25 -0.28 -19.36
CA VAL A 23 46.58 0.32 -18.20
C VAL A 23 45.10 -0.07 -18.15
N MET A 24 44.44 -0.26 -19.29
CA MET A 24 43.11 -0.88 -19.34
C MET A 24 43.19 -2.36 -18.99
N LEU A 25 44.22 -3.09 -19.42
CA LEU A 25 44.43 -4.51 -19.10
C LEU A 25 44.85 -4.72 -17.63
N ALA A 26 45.66 -3.81 -17.06
CA ALA A 26 46.01 -3.79 -15.64
C ALA A 26 44.85 -3.26 -14.79
N GLY A 27 44.09 -2.28 -15.28
CA GLY A 27 42.89 -1.75 -14.64
C GLY A 27 41.73 -2.75 -14.61
N THR A 28 41.60 -3.62 -15.62
CA THR A 28 40.62 -4.70 -15.65
C THR A 28 41.08 -5.96 -14.93
N THR A 29 42.37 -6.10 -14.60
CA THR A 29 42.89 -7.22 -13.80
C THR A 29 43.10 -6.89 -12.32
N PHE A 30 43.31 -5.62 -11.94
CA PHE A 30 43.38 -5.20 -10.53
C PHE A 30 42.01 -4.95 -9.88
N ALA A 31 40.92 -4.91 -10.66
CA ALA A 31 39.55 -4.82 -10.14
C ALA A 31 38.77 -6.15 -10.18
N TRP A 32 39.40 -7.28 -10.58
CA TRP A 32 38.71 -8.59 -10.65
C TRP A 32 39.29 -9.69 -9.72
N PHE A 33 40.43 -9.50 -9.04
CA PHE A 33 40.89 -10.49 -8.05
C PHE A 33 41.43 -9.84 -6.77
N THR A 34 40.68 -8.88 -6.25
CA THR A 34 40.56 -8.74 -4.78
C THR A 34 39.17 -9.18 -4.36
N ASP A 35 38.76 -10.36 -4.80
CA ASP A 35 38.09 -11.25 -3.88
C ASP A 35 39.12 -11.59 -2.78
N THR A 36 39.21 -10.73 -1.76
CA THR A 36 38.88 -11.32 -0.47
C THR A 36 37.38 -11.55 -0.55
N ALA A 37 36.99 -12.62 -1.24
CA ALA A 37 35.80 -13.32 -0.86
C ALA A 37 36.13 -13.72 0.58
N SER A 38 35.77 -12.86 1.54
CA SER A 38 35.44 -13.42 2.83
C SER A 38 34.38 -14.44 2.47
N THR A 39 34.75 -15.71 2.51
CA THR A 39 33.79 -16.79 2.63
C THR A 39 33.16 -16.65 4.01
N GLY A 40 32.51 -15.50 4.28
CA GLY A 40 31.30 -15.48 5.06
C GLY A 40 30.39 -16.38 4.26
N VAL A 41 30.34 -17.64 4.67
CA VAL A 41 29.45 -18.65 4.12
C VAL A 41 28.08 -18.00 4.10
N ASN A 42 27.60 -17.57 2.94
CA ASN A 42 26.27 -17.02 2.76
C ASN A 42 25.28 -18.16 3.01
N LYS A 43 25.05 -18.45 4.28
CA LYS A 43 23.97 -19.31 4.71
C LYS A 43 22.75 -18.40 4.76
N ILE A 44 22.05 -18.27 3.63
CA ILE A 44 20.68 -17.75 3.67
C ILE A 44 19.88 -18.79 4.45
N VAL A 45 19.73 -18.55 5.75
CA VAL A 45 18.83 -19.31 6.59
C VAL A 45 17.53 -18.53 6.58
N ALA A 46 16.48 -19.10 6.02
CA ALA A 46 15.15 -18.54 6.21
C ALA A 46 14.83 -18.52 7.72
N GLY A 47 14.59 -17.33 8.24
CA GLY A 47 14.07 -17.13 9.58
C GLY A 47 12.57 -17.41 9.62
N ASN A 48 12.09 -18.08 10.66
CA ASN A 48 10.68 -18.33 10.92
C ASN A 48 10.33 -17.75 12.29
N LEU A 49 9.37 -16.84 12.33
CA LEU A 49 8.74 -16.37 13.55
C LEU A 49 7.49 -17.24 13.79
N ASP A 50 7.51 -18.03 14.86
CA ASP A 50 6.40 -18.92 15.22
C ASP A 50 6.16 -18.77 16.73
N VAL A 51 5.10 -18.07 17.09
CA VAL A 51 4.74 -17.76 18.47
C VAL A 51 3.48 -18.50 18.85
N ASP A 52 3.49 -19.13 20.01
CA ASP A 52 2.35 -19.90 20.52
C ASP A 52 2.08 -19.58 22.00
N ILE A 53 0.81 -19.66 22.41
CA ILE A 53 0.40 -19.62 23.81
C ILE A 53 0.23 -21.06 24.26
N ILE A 54 1.05 -21.50 25.22
CA ILE A 54 1.02 -22.86 25.76
C ILE A 54 0.65 -22.88 27.24
N GLY A 55 0.23 -24.05 27.73
CA GLY A 55 -0.18 -24.22 29.13
C GLY A 55 0.96 -23.99 30.15
N GLU A 56 0.60 -23.68 31.40
CA GLU A 56 1.54 -23.56 32.54
C GLU A 56 2.47 -24.78 32.66
N THR A 57 1.94 -25.99 32.47
CA THR A 57 2.68 -27.25 32.63
C THR A 57 2.71 -28.13 31.38
N SER A 58 2.20 -27.66 30.24
CA SER A 58 2.18 -28.41 28.97
C SER A 58 2.69 -27.56 27.80
N ASN A 59 3.13 -28.22 26.72
CA ASN A 59 3.52 -27.55 25.48
C ASN A 59 2.38 -27.51 24.44
N ASP A 60 1.17 -27.86 24.89
CA ASP A 60 -0.03 -27.85 24.06
C ASP A 60 -0.57 -26.43 23.94
N HIS A 61 -1.06 -26.09 22.74
CA HIS A 61 -1.68 -24.80 22.46
C HIS A 61 -2.90 -24.56 23.36
N VAL A 62 -3.00 -23.37 23.92
CA VAL A 62 -4.14 -22.93 24.73
C VAL A 62 -5.08 -22.12 23.85
N THR A 63 -6.26 -22.66 23.58
CA THR A 63 -7.29 -22.00 22.76
C THR A 63 -8.07 -20.93 23.53
N THR A 64 -8.16 -21.03 24.86
CA THR A 64 -8.97 -20.14 25.69
C THR A 64 -8.39 -20.07 27.11
N LEU A 65 -8.34 -18.86 27.67
CA LEU A 65 -7.91 -18.59 29.04
C LEU A 65 -9.11 -18.13 29.87
N ASN A 66 -9.52 -18.94 30.84
CA ASN A 66 -10.68 -18.64 31.69
C ASN A 66 -10.24 -17.87 32.94
N PHE A 67 -11.02 -16.86 33.32
CA PHE A 67 -10.84 -16.13 34.57
C PHE A 67 -11.46 -16.87 35.76
N THR A 68 -10.80 -16.74 36.91
CA THR A 68 -11.27 -17.20 38.22
C THR A 68 -11.03 -16.09 39.25
N LYS A 69 -11.82 -16.03 40.33
CA LYS A 69 -11.58 -15.05 41.41
C LYS A 69 -10.19 -15.29 42.00
N ALA A 70 -9.39 -14.23 42.15
CA ALA A 70 -7.98 -14.35 42.56
C ALA A 70 -7.78 -14.98 43.96
N ASN A 71 -8.83 -15.02 44.80
CA ASN A 71 -8.85 -15.62 46.16
C ASN A 71 -9.50 -17.03 46.24
N ALA A 72 -9.62 -17.76 45.13
CA ALA A 72 -10.34 -19.04 45.08
C ALA A 72 -9.86 -20.14 46.07
N ALA A 73 -8.68 -20.01 46.68
CA ALA A 73 -8.17 -20.97 47.66
C ALA A 73 -8.94 -20.99 49.01
N THR A 74 -9.75 -19.97 49.31
CA THR A 74 -10.59 -19.90 50.53
C THR A 74 -12.09 -19.86 50.27
N ASP A 75 -12.52 -19.74 49.01
CA ASP A 75 -13.94 -19.63 48.66
C ASP A 75 -14.49 -20.94 48.09
N ALA A 76 -15.51 -21.49 48.76
CA ALA A 76 -16.19 -22.74 48.41
C ALA A 76 -17.02 -22.71 47.10
N GLY A 77 -16.79 -21.72 46.22
CA GLY A 77 -17.57 -21.45 45.00
C GLY A 77 -16.72 -21.24 43.74
N ALA A 78 -15.45 -21.68 43.71
CA ALA A 78 -14.51 -21.47 42.59
C ALA A 78 -14.93 -22.06 41.22
N THR A 79 -16.08 -22.73 41.14
CA THR A 79 -16.71 -23.26 39.92
C THR A 79 -17.95 -22.48 39.45
N GLU A 80 -18.33 -21.40 40.14
CA GLU A 80 -19.45 -20.53 39.73
C GLU A 80 -19.02 -19.54 38.65
N ALA A 81 -19.98 -19.07 37.83
CA ALA A 81 -19.72 -18.08 36.78
C ALA A 81 -19.12 -16.80 37.38
N VAL A 82 -18.09 -16.24 36.73
CA VAL A 82 -17.44 -15.00 37.17
C VAL A 82 -18.43 -13.84 37.06
N LEU A 83 -18.93 -13.40 38.21
CA LEU A 83 -19.66 -12.14 38.35
C LEU A 83 -18.64 -11.04 38.65
N TRP A 84 -18.52 -10.07 37.74
CA TRP A 84 -17.61 -8.94 37.88
C TRP A 84 -18.15 -7.95 38.92
N GLU A 85 -17.44 -7.85 40.05
CA GLU A 85 -17.83 -7.03 41.20
C GLU A 85 -16.87 -5.84 41.35
N PRO A 86 -17.37 -4.62 41.63
CA PRO A 86 -16.52 -3.44 41.79
C PRO A 86 -15.40 -3.66 42.81
N GLY A 87 -14.15 -3.41 42.41
CA GLY A 87 -12.96 -3.59 43.25
C GLY A 87 -12.46 -5.04 43.38
N CYS A 88 -13.16 -6.04 42.85
CA CYS A 88 -12.69 -7.41 42.83
C CYS A 88 -11.61 -7.66 41.76
N ARG A 89 -10.75 -8.63 42.03
CA ARG A 89 -9.63 -9.03 41.17
C ARG A 89 -9.81 -10.47 40.71
N TYR A 90 -9.54 -10.71 39.42
CA TYR A 90 -9.71 -12.00 38.76
C TYR A 90 -8.40 -12.37 38.05
N LEU A 91 -8.09 -13.66 37.99
CA LEU A 91 -6.88 -14.19 37.36
C LEU A 91 -7.25 -15.28 36.36
N THR A 92 -6.58 -15.28 35.21
CA THR A 92 -6.64 -16.42 34.29
C THR A 92 -5.93 -17.65 34.87
N GLN A 93 -6.16 -18.82 34.27
CA GLN A 93 -5.20 -19.92 34.36
C GLN A 93 -3.81 -19.48 33.86
N GLY A 94 -2.75 -20.12 34.38
CA GLY A 94 -1.37 -19.81 33.99
C GLY A 94 -1.09 -20.24 32.55
N PHE A 95 -0.30 -19.44 31.85
CA PHE A 95 0.14 -19.72 30.48
C PHE A 95 1.59 -19.28 30.27
N ARG A 96 2.20 -19.75 29.19
CA ARG A 96 3.54 -19.34 28.75
C ARG A 96 3.52 -18.99 27.28
N ILE A 97 4.45 -18.14 26.87
CA ILE A 97 4.68 -17.83 25.46
C ILE A 97 5.84 -18.68 24.96
N ALA A 98 5.62 -19.44 23.90
CA ALA A 98 6.62 -20.28 23.26
C ALA A 98 7.03 -19.68 21.92
N ASN A 99 8.32 -19.40 21.76
CA ASN A 99 8.91 -19.12 20.46
C ASN A 99 9.33 -20.46 19.84
N LYS A 100 8.47 -21.02 18.98
CA LYS A 100 8.76 -22.23 18.20
C LYS A 100 9.60 -21.93 16.95
N GLY A 101 9.80 -20.64 16.67
CA GLY A 101 10.61 -20.13 15.58
C GLY A 101 12.11 -20.21 15.83
N ASN A 102 12.87 -19.88 14.79
CA ASN A 102 14.34 -19.86 14.83
C ASN A 102 14.93 -18.43 14.91
N LEU A 103 14.07 -17.41 15.03
CA LEU A 103 14.42 -16.00 15.24
C LEU A 103 14.07 -15.58 16.67
N ALA A 104 14.91 -14.77 17.31
CA ALA A 104 14.48 -14.05 18.52
C ALA A 104 13.29 -13.13 18.22
N LEU A 105 12.40 -13.00 19.19
CA LEU A 105 11.18 -12.22 19.08
C LEU A 105 11.00 -11.30 20.27
N LYS A 106 10.30 -10.22 20.00
CA LYS A 106 9.63 -9.41 21.01
C LYS A 106 8.12 -9.61 20.86
N TRP A 107 7.35 -9.50 21.93
CA TRP A 107 5.91 -9.74 21.91
C TRP A 107 5.09 -8.84 22.86
N LYS A 108 3.82 -8.65 22.51
CA LYS A 108 2.78 -8.02 23.33
C LYS A 108 1.53 -8.91 23.33
N ALA A 109 0.80 -8.96 24.44
CA ALA A 109 -0.50 -9.62 24.52
C ALA A 109 -1.62 -8.57 24.57
N VAL A 110 -2.75 -8.87 23.92
CA VAL A 110 -3.93 -8.01 23.85
C VAL A 110 -5.17 -8.85 24.12
N VAL A 111 -6.11 -8.30 24.89
CA VAL A 111 -7.43 -8.91 25.10
C VAL A 111 -8.35 -8.41 23.98
N ASN A 112 -8.74 -9.29 23.06
CA ASN A 112 -9.34 -8.89 21.77
C ASN A 112 -10.85 -9.07 21.65
N LYS A 113 -11.45 -9.88 22.53
CA LYS A 113 -12.88 -10.19 22.50
C LYS A 113 -13.37 -10.34 23.93
N GLY A 114 -14.64 -10.08 24.13
CA GLY A 114 -15.36 -10.17 25.39
C GLY A 114 -16.72 -9.55 25.11
N THR A 115 -17.79 -10.33 25.18
CA THR A 115 -19.14 -9.81 24.97
C THR A 115 -19.79 -9.70 26.33
N THR A 116 -20.04 -8.47 26.76
CA THR A 116 -20.92 -8.22 27.89
C THR A 116 -22.34 -8.61 27.51
N ALA A 117 -23.01 -9.37 28.37
CA ALA A 117 -24.40 -9.76 28.13
C ALA A 117 -25.29 -8.53 27.86
N ALA A 118 -26.20 -8.64 26.89
CA ALA A 118 -27.09 -7.56 26.51
C ALA A 118 -27.88 -7.04 27.73
N ASN A 119 -27.87 -5.73 27.92
CA ASN A 119 -28.47 -5.05 29.06
C ASN A 119 -29.17 -3.75 28.62
N GLU A 120 -30.18 -3.31 29.38
CA GLU A 120 -31.07 -2.20 28.99
C GLU A 120 -30.34 -0.85 28.83
N GLY A 121 -29.14 -0.70 29.41
CA GLY A 121 -28.32 0.52 29.33
C GLY A 121 -27.16 0.47 28.31
N ASN A 122 -26.99 -0.65 27.60
CA ASN A 122 -25.87 -0.88 26.68
C ASN A 122 -24.48 -0.65 27.31
N PHE A 123 -24.33 -1.02 28.60
CA PHE A 123 -23.07 -0.96 29.34
C PHE A 123 -22.14 -2.10 28.92
N ASP A 124 -20.83 -1.83 28.81
CA ASP A 124 -19.80 -2.82 28.52
C ASP A 124 -18.81 -2.97 29.68
N LEU A 125 -18.66 -4.19 30.21
CA LEU A 125 -17.71 -4.51 31.27
C LEU A 125 -16.26 -4.21 30.86
N LEU A 126 -15.91 -4.28 29.58
CA LEU A 126 -14.57 -3.94 29.09
C LEU A 126 -14.19 -2.48 29.33
N ASP A 127 -15.16 -1.56 29.48
CA ASP A 127 -14.90 -0.14 29.80
C ASP A 127 -14.43 0.07 31.25
N VAL A 128 -14.76 -0.89 32.13
CA VAL A 128 -14.57 -0.77 33.59
C VAL A 128 -13.70 -1.86 34.18
N ILE A 129 -13.03 -2.67 33.35
CA ILE A 129 -12.04 -3.65 33.78
C ILE A 129 -10.67 -3.26 33.23
N ASP A 130 -9.71 -3.06 34.13
CA ASP A 130 -8.32 -2.82 33.76
C ASP A 130 -7.56 -4.17 33.77
N PHE A 131 -6.79 -4.44 32.71
CA PHE A 131 -6.06 -5.70 32.55
C PHE A 131 -4.56 -5.53 32.74
N TYR A 132 -3.97 -6.46 33.48
CA TYR A 132 -2.55 -6.50 33.82
C TYR A 132 -1.96 -7.87 33.50
N LEU A 133 -0.67 -7.90 33.17
CA LEU A 133 0.12 -9.12 33.10
C LEU A 133 0.90 -9.30 34.41
N VAL A 134 0.75 -10.45 35.06
CA VAL A 134 1.44 -10.79 36.32
C VAL A 134 2.18 -12.12 36.18
N THR A 135 3.23 -12.32 36.97
CA THR A 135 4.02 -13.57 37.02
C THR A 135 3.72 -14.43 38.26
N SER A 136 2.87 -13.93 39.16
CA SER A 136 2.49 -14.62 40.39
C SER A 136 0.97 -14.72 40.55
N LYS A 137 0.51 -15.67 41.38
CA LYS A 137 -0.89 -15.81 41.79
C LYS A 137 -1.26 -14.90 42.96
N ASP A 138 -0.33 -14.05 43.43
CA ASP A 138 -0.59 -13.15 44.55
C ASP A 138 -1.66 -12.14 44.13
N VAL A 139 -2.69 -12.00 44.97
CA VAL A 139 -3.78 -11.07 44.71
C VAL A 139 -3.33 -9.63 44.74
N ASP A 140 -2.29 -9.31 45.51
CA ASP A 140 -1.74 -7.97 45.67
C ASP A 140 -0.65 -7.58 44.66
N ASP A 141 -0.19 -8.53 43.86
CA ASP A 141 0.73 -8.27 42.74
C ASP A 141 -0.01 -7.62 41.57
N MET A 142 0.02 -6.29 41.45
CA MET A 142 -0.65 -5.61 40.35
C MET A 142 -0.01 -5.88 38.97
N GLY A 143 1.23 -6.37 38.92
CA GLY A 143 1.96 -6.60 37.67
C GLY A 143 2.11 -5.34 36.81
N THR A 144 2.19 -5.54 35.50
CA THR A 144 2.32 -4.46 34.51
C THR A 144 1.00 -4.31 33.75
N PRO A 145 0.49 -3.08 33.54
CA PRO A 145 -0.65 -2.87 32.66
C PRO A 145 -0.40 -3.52 31.30
N LEU A 146 -1.39 -4.25 30.78
CA LEU A 146 -1.21 -5.03 29.56
C LEU A 146 -0.84 -4.14 28.36
N ALA A 147 -1.33 -2.90 28.36
CA ALA A 147 -1.01 -1.88 27.35
C ALA A 147 0.47 -1.44 27.37
N GLU A 148 1.15 -1.55 28.51
CA GLU A 148 2.54 -1.12 28.71
C GLU A 148 3.54 -2.28 28.66
N PHE A 149 3.05 -3.53 28.73
CA PHE A 149 3.92 -4.70 28.74
C PHE A 149 4.50 -5.01 27.37
N THR A 150 5.82 -5.24 27.32
CA THR A 150 6.51 -5.88 26.20
C THR A 150 7.43 -6.96 26.73
N GLY A 151 7.43 -8.14 26.10
CA GLY A 151 8.32 -9.24 26.41
C GLY A 151 9.31 -9.54 25.29
N ASN A 152 10.42 -10.20 25.61
CA ASN A 152 11.41 -10.70 24.64
C ASN A 152 11.63 -12.19 24.87
N LEU A 153 11.82 -12.95 23.80
CA LEU A 153 12.17 -14.36 23.82
C LEU A 153 13.22 -14.66 22.76
N LYS A 154 14.29 -15.36 23.13
CA LYS A 154 15.25 -15.83 22.13
C LYS A 154 14.63 -16.96 21.31
N LYS A 155 15.29 -17.31 20.21
CA LYS A 155 14.88 -18.44 19.36
C LYS A 155 14.67 -19.71 20.17
N THR A 156 13.63 -20.47 19.86
CA THR A 156 13.31 -21.77 20.49
C THR A 156 13.06 -21.72 22.01
N GLU A 157 12.97 -20.54 22.63
CA GLU A 157 12.76 -20.40 24.08
C GLU A 157 11.27 -20.32 24.45
N THR A 158 10.98 -20.61 25.71
CA THR A 158 9.66 -20.46 26.32
C THR A 158 9.79 -19.50 27.50
N SER A 159 8.81 -18.61 27.67
CA SER A 159 8.78 -17.67 28.77
C SER A 159 8.59 -18.34 30.14
N GLU A 160 8.73 -17.53 31.19
CA GLU A 160 8.13 -17.85 32.49
C GLU A 160 6.60 -17.90 32.42
N VAL A 161 5.97 -18.32 33.52
CA VAL A 161 4.51 -18.42 33.61
C VAL A 161 3.91 -17.03 33.86
N TYR A 162 2.94 -16.67 33.02
CA TYR A 162 2.15 -15.46 33.15
C TYR A 162 0.69 -15.78 33.48
N TYR A 163 0.01 -14.78 34.06
CA TYR A 163 -1.43 -14.74 34.26
C TYR A 163 -1.94 -13.36 33.81
N ILE A 164 -3.16 -13.28 33.28
CA ILE A 164 -3.84 -12.00 33.10
C ILE A 164 -4.70 -11.72 34.32
N LYS A 165 -4.47 -10.56 34.93
CA LYS A 165 -5.25 -10.05 36.04
C LYS A 165 -6.25 -9.02 35.53
N GLY A 166 -7.54 -9.26 35.74
CA GLY A 166 -8.60 -8.28 35.51
C GLY A 166 -8.99 -7.62 36.83
N VAL A 167 -8.99 -6.28 36.88
CA VAL A 167 -9.38 -5.49 38.05
C VAL A 167 -10.56 -4.62 37.68
N MET A 168 -11.71 -4.85 38.31
CA MET A 168 -12.87 -4.01 38.07
C MET A 168 -12.74 -2.69 38.84
N LYS A 169 -12.95 -1.56 38.15
CA LYS A 169 -12.86 -0.22 38.74
C LYS A 169 -13.79 -0.10 39.94
N THR A 170 -13.30 0.47 41.04
CA THR A 170 -14.12 0.71 42.25
C THR A 170 -15.24 1.73 42.03
N THR A 171 -15.14 2.51 40.95
CA THR A 171 -16.15 3.48 40.51
C THR A 171 -17.22 2.86 39.60
N ALA A 172 -17.12 1.56 39.26
CA ALA A 172 -18.16 0.89 38.50
C ALA A 172 -19.45 0.84 39.33
N GLY A 173 -20.49 1.53 38.84
CA GLY A 173 -21.78 1.63 39.52
C GLY A 173 -22.59 0.33 39.47
N ASN A 174 -23.76 0.35 40.09
CA ASN A 174 -24.70 -0.80 40.10
C ASN A 174 -25.18 -1.20 38.70
N ASP A 175 -24.98 -0.34 37.70
CA ASP A 175 -25.31 -0.58 36.29
C ASP A 175 -24.59 -1.82 35.70
N TYR A 176 -23.44 -2.19 36.27
CA TYR A 176 -22.66 -3.36 35.84
C TYR A 176 -22.96 -4.63 36.67
N GLN A 177 -23.82 -4.54 37.68
CA GLN A 177 -24.09 -5.65 38.61
C GLN A 177 -24.80 -6.81 37.90
N GLY A 178 -24.27 -8.02 38.06
CA GLY A 178 -24.86 -9.23 37.49
C GLY A 178 -24.62 -9.40 35.99
N LEU A 179 -23.87 -8.49 35.36
CA LEU A 179 -23.40 -8.69 33.99
C LEU A 179 -22.32 -9.77 33.94
N THR A 180 -22.33 -10.55 32.87
CA THR A 180 -21.32 -11.54 32.56
C THR A 180 -20.53 -11.10 31.33
N LEU A 181 -19.24 -11.47 31.30
CA LEU A 181 -18.35 -11.21 30.18
C LEU A 181 -17.89 -12.55 29.62
N ASP A 182 -18.44 -12.93 28.45
CA ASP A 182 -18.15 -14.21 27.79
C ASP A 182 -17.26 -14.02 26.56
N GLY A 183 -16.53 -15.08 26.19
CA GLY A 183 -15.75 -15.09 24.96
C GLY A 183 -14.46 -14.27 25.03
N ILE A 184 -13.87 -14.12 26.22
CA ILE A 184 -12.59 -13.42 26.35
C ILE A 184 -11.46 -14.18 25.65
N THR A 185 -10.84 -13.55 24.65
CA THR A 185 -9.70 -14.13 23.92
C THR A 185 -8.48 -13.23 24.01
N ILE A 186 -7.30 -13.83 24.03
CA ILE A 186 -6.01 -13.13 24.02
C ILE A 186 -5.34 -13.38 22.67
N THR A 187 -4.80 -12.34 22.07
CA THR A 187 -3.87 -12.47 20.93
C THR A 187 -2.51 -11.98 21.35
N VAL A 188 -1.49 -12.74 20.96
CA VAL A 188 -0.10 -12.35 21.10
C VAL A 188 0.37 -11.84 19.76
N TYR A 189 0.80 -10.58 19.72
CA TYR A 189 1.48 -9.99 18.60
C TYR A 189 2.98 -10.14 18.84
N ALA A 190 3.69 -10.73 17.88
CA ALA A 190 5.14 -10.84 17.92
C ALA A 190 5.74 -10.23 16.67
N THR A 191 6.91 -9.63 16.82
CA THR A 191 7.78 -9.23 15.70
C THR A 191 9.19 -9.64 16.07
N GLN A 192 10.07 -9.69 15.08
CA GLN A 192 11.45 -10.09 15.31
C GLN A 192 12.17 -9.12 16.25
N ASP A 193 13.03 -9.65 17.12
CA ASP A 193 13.90 -8.85 17.98
C ASP A 193 15.18 -8.45 17.24
N THR A 194 15.73 -7.29 17.57
CA THR A 194 16.90 -6.68 16.90
C THR A 194 18.26 -7.27 17.28
N VAL A 195 18.25 -8.43 17.96
CA VAL A 195 19.45 -9.04 18.57
C VAL A 195 20.16 -10.04 17.67
N GLU A 196 19.55 -10.44 16.55
CA GLU A 196 20.15 -11.38 15.60
C GLU A 196 21.25 -10.70 14.77
N ASN A 197 22.33 -11.44 14.49
CA ASN A 197 23.45 -10.95 13.68
C ASN A 197 23.68 -11.91 12.52
N ASP A 198 23.89 -11.36 11.33
CA ASP A 198 24.38 -12.12 10.18
C ASP A 198 25.85 -11.77 9.87
N SER A 199 26.34 -12.21 8.71
CA SER A 199 27.71 -11.91 8.25
C SER A 199 27.93 -10.43 7.86
N PHE A 200 26.88 -9.63 7.78
CA PHE A 200 26.90 -8.20 7.46
C PHE A 200 26.61 -7.30 8.70
N GLY A 201 26.13 -7.88 9.80
CA GLY A 201 25.91 -7.20 11.09
C GLY A 201 24.49 -7.37 11.63
N PRO A 202 24.08 -6.58 12.62
CA PRO A 202 22.74 -6.65 13.21
C PRO A 202 21.67 -5.87 12.41
N ASP A 203 22.06 -5.10 11.41
CA ASP A 203 21.21 -4.05 10.84
C ASP A 203 20.23 -4.53 9.75
N TYR A 204 20.20 -5.82 9.41
CA TYR A 204 19.36 -6.33 8.32
C TYR A 204 17.85 -6.26 8.66
N ASP A 205 17.50 -6.29 9.96
CA ASP A 205 16.12 -6.15 10.46
C ASP A 205 15.77 -4.72 10.88
N LYS A 206 16.58 -3.73 10.53
CA LYS A 206 16.38 -2.32 10.90
C LYS A 206 15.00 -1.76 10.48
N ASN A 207 14.37 -2.37 9.48
CA ASN A 207 13.05 -1.98 8.97
C ASN A 207 11.93 -2.98 9.34
N ALA A 208 12.18 -3.92 10.26
CA ALA A 208 11.15 -4.84 10.74
C ALA A 208 9.97 -4.03 11.29
N THR A 209 8.76 -4.40 10.88
CA THR A 209 7.55 -3.69 11.28
C THR A 209 7.34 -3.83 12.78
N TYR A 210 7.06 -2.71 13.46
CA TYR A 210 6.58 -2.70 14.83
C TYR A 210 5.27 -3.47 14.95
N TYR A 211 4.88 -3.93 16.13
CA TYR A 211 3.55 -4.53 16.29
C TYR A 211 2.47 -3.56 15.80
N PRO A 212 1.30 -4.06 15.37
CA PRO A 212 0.19 -3.18 15.01
C PRO A 212 -0.11 -2.20 16.15
N VAL A 213 -0.22 -0.92 15.83
CA VAL A 213 -0.63 0.13 16.76
C VAL A 213 -2.14 0.01 16.96
N LEU A 214 -2.53 -0.21 18.22
CA LEU A 214 -3.93 -0.38 18.63
C LEU A 214 -4.43 0.79 19.49
N ASP A 215 -3.53 1.58 20.08
CA ASP A 215 -3.87 2.70 20.95
C ASP A 215 -2.79 3.80 20.93
N ALA A 216 -2.96 4.82 21.78
CA ALA A 216 -2.06 5.97 21.87
C ALA A 216 -0.70 5.63 22.47
N ALA A 217 -0.66 4.69 23.43
CA ALA A 217 0.58 4.27 24.07
C ALA A 217 1.44 3.51 23.06
N ASP A 218 0.83 2.60 22.31
CA ASP A 218 1.46 1.87 21.21
C ASP A 218 2.02 2.81 20.15
N MET A 219 1.26 3.85 19.78
CA MET A 219 1.73 4.82 18.80
C MET A 219 2.99 5.55 19.29
N LYS A 220 2.98 6.05 20.53
CA LYS A 220 4.11 6.79 21.12
C LYS A 220 5.34 5.91 21.25
N ASP A 221 5.17 4.68 21.72
CA ASP A 221 6.27 3.71 21.85
C ASP A 221 6.84 3.29 20.48
N ALA A 222 5.99 3.05 19.49
CA ALA A 222 6.43 2.74 18.13
C ALA A 222 7.25 3.89 17.52
N LEU A 223 6.86 5.15 17.74
CA LEU A 223 7.57 6.32 17.25
C LEU A 223 8.95 6.53 17.90
N VAL A 224 9.10 6.21 19.19
CA VAL A 224 10.41 6.22 19.87
C VAL A 224 11.38 5.25 19.21
N ASN A 225 10.87 4.12 18.70
CA ASN A 225 11.68 3.10 18.04
C ASN A 225 11.93 3.40 16.56
N GLY A 226 10.95 3.95 15.85
CA GLY A 226 10.99 4.19 14.41
C GLY A 226 10.74 2.92 13.57
N GLY A 227 11.16 2.93 12.31
CA GLY A 227 10.94 1.80 11.39
C GLY A 227 9.55 1.80 10.76
N ASN A 228 9.04 0.62 10.38
CA ASN A 228 7.71 0.50 9.79
C ASN A 228 6.65 0.36 10.90
N ILE A 229 5.65 1.22 10.91
CA ILE A 229 4.56 1.25 11.88
C ILE A 229 3.26 1.02 11.12
N LYS A 230 2.46 0.05 11.55
CA LYS A 230 1.14 -0.23 10.98
C LYS A 230 0.07 0.13 12.00
N VAL A 231 -0.92 0.93 11.63
CA VAL A 231 -2.02 1.35 12.50
C VAL A 231 -3.25 0.48 12.26
N ASP A 232 -3.70 -0.32 13.23
CA ASP A 232 -4.82 -1.25 13.02
C ASP A 232 -6.13 -0.80 13.72
N ALA A 233 -6.06 0.23 14.57
CA ALA A 233 -7.22 0.87 15.20
C ALA A 233 -7.21 2.39 15.03
N ASN A 234 -8.38 3.04 15.19
CA ASN A 234 -8.42 4.50 15.32
C ASN A 234 -7.81 4.88 16.67
N VAL A 235 -6.97 5.91 16.69
CA VAL A 235 -6.25 6.34 17.89
C VAL A 235 -6.49 7.82 18.14
N ASP A 236 -6.96 8.12 19.34
CA ASP A 236 -6.86 9.46 19.92
C ASP A 236 -5.57 9.55 20.72
N VAL A 237 -4.64 10.40 20.29
CA VAL A 237 -3.27 10.45 20.84
C VAL A 237 -3.19 11.17 22.19
N GLY A 238 -4.30 11.75 22.64
CA GLY A 238 -4.41 12.46 23.90
C GLY A 238 -3.79 13.85 23.85
N ALA A 239 -3.08 14.23 24.91
CA ALA A 239 -2.57 15.57 25.16
C ALA A 239 -1.08 15.79 24.78
N ASP A 240 -0.49 14.87 24.02
CA ASP A 240 0.89 14.99 23.56
C ASP A 240 0.96 14.94 22.03
N ALA A 241 1.86 15.73 21.43
CA ALA A 241 2.20 15.61 20.02
C ALA A 241 2.90 14.28 19.71
N LEU A 242 2.62 13.71 18.54
CA LEU A 242 3.35 12.54 18.04
C LEU A 242 4.69 12.99 17.44
N VAL A 243 5.77 12.85 18.20
CA VAL A 243 7.12 13.26 17.75
C VAL A 243 7.83 12.10 17.03
N VAL A 244 8.23 12.35 15.78
CA VAL A 244 9.00 11.42 14.95
C VAL A 244 10.45 11.90 14.88
N ALA A 245 11.33 11.29 15.68
CA ALA A 245 12.75 11.65 15.75
C ALA A 245 13.69 10.63 15.06
N LYS A 246 13.13 9.57 14.47
CA LYS A 246 13.85 8.52 13.72
C LYS A 246 13.17 8.29 12.38
N ASN A 247 13.88 7.65 11.44
CA ASN A 247 13.28 7.27 10.16
C ASN A 247 12.12 6.31 10.40
N THR A 248 10.95 6.67 9.89
CA THR A 248 9.69 5.99 10.18
C THR A 248 8.80 5.97 8.94
N THR A 249 8.17 4.83 8.69
CA THR A 249 7.05 4.71 7.74
C THR A 249 5.79 4.39 8.51
N ILE A 250 4.79 5.26 8.46
CA ILE A 250 3.46 5.01 9.03
C ILE A 250 2.54 4.54 7.92
N ASP A 251 2.20 3.26 7.93
CA ASP A 251 1.05 2.73 7.21
C ASP A 251 -0.19 2.92 8.10
N ALA A 252 -0.97 3.96 7.79
CA ALA A 252 -2.15 4.30 8.56
C ALA A 252 -3.33 3.34 8.30
N ASN A 253 -3.26 2.45 7.30
CA ASN A 253 -4.24 1.38 7.02
C ASN A 253 -5.72 1.80 7.14
N GLY A 254 -6.06 2.97 6.60
CA GLY A 254 -7.40 3.55 6.59
C GLY A 254 -7.90 4.04 7.96
N LYS A 255 -7.07 3.99 9.00
CA LYS A 255 -7.41 4.38 10.36
C LYS A 255 -7.23 5.88 10.59
N THR A 256 -7.88 6.37 11.64
CA THR A 256 -7.83 7.77 12.05
C THR A 256 -6.88 7.95 13.23
N LEU A 257 -5.92 8.86 13.09
CA LEU A 257 -5.17 9.46 14.18
C LEU A 257 -5.76 10.85 14.44
N THR A 258 -6.17 11.10 15.69
CA THR A 258 -6.79 12.36 16.09
C THR A 258 -6.22 12.85 17.41
N THR A 259 -6.32 14.15 17.67
CA THR A 259 -6.17 14.75 19.01
C THR A 259 -7.52 15.29 19.46
N THR A 260 -7.95 14.98 20.69
CA THR A 260 -9.12 15.66 21.31
C THR A 260 -8.76 16.57 22.48
N ALA A 261 -7.59 16.37 23.10
CA ALA A 261 -7.02 17.29 24.07
C ALA A 261 -6.17 18.37 23.39
N ASP A 262 -5.97 19.51 24.07
CA ASP A 262 -5.04 20.54 23.60
C ASP A 262 -3.61 19.99 23.65
N ILE A 263 -2.86 20.15 22.57
CA ILE A 263 -1.46 19.73 22.47
C ILE A 263 -0.50 20.90 22.22
N TRP A 264 -1.02 22.10 21.92
CA TRP A 264 -0.17 23.25 21.61
C TRP A 264 0.67 23.67 22.82
N ASP A 265 2.00 23.56 22.70
CA ASP A 265 2.95 23.96 23.73
C ASP A 265 4.20 24.58 23.09
N GLU A 266 4.29 25.92 23.11
CA GLU A 266 5.42 26.67 22.56
C GLU A 266 6.75 26.32 23.23
N SER A 267 6.72 25.93 24.52
CA SER A 267 7.95 25.62 25.27
C SER A 267 8.57 24.30 24.82
N LYS A 268 7.77 23.40 24.25
CA LYS A 268 8.19 22.11 23.69
C LYS A 268 8.24 22.09 22.16
N MET A 269 7.82 23.20 21.54
CA MET A 269 7.63 23.31 20.09
C MET A 269 6.60 22.30 19.56
N ASP A 270 5.62 21.95 20.39
CA ASP A 270 4.53 21.05 20.04
C ASP A 270 3.42 21.88 19.40
N TRP A 271 3.31 21.81 18.07
CA TRP A 271 2.35 22.61 17.29
C TRP A 271 1.37 21.76 16.47
N SER A 272 1.62 20.44 16.38
CA SER A 272 0.96 19.56 15.43
C SER A 272 0.62 18.20 16.03
N LEU A 273 -0.42 17.55 15.49
CA LEU A 273 -0.74 16.17 15.81
C LEU A 273 0.48 15.25 15.58
N ILE A 274 1.18 15.42 14.46
CA ILE A 274 2.42 14.68 14.17
C ILE A 274 3.55 15.61 13.69
N SER A 275 4.71 15.47 14.32
CA SER A 275 5.86 16.36 14.15
C SER A 275 7.13 15.57 13.78
N ALA A 276 7.64 15.77 12.58
CA ALA A 276 8.93 15.20 12.17
C ALA A 276 10.08 16.11 12.60
N ARG A 277 11.03 15.57 13.38
CA ARG A 277 12.11 16.33 14.04
C ARG A 277 13.46 15.63 13.90
N ASN A 278 14.53 16.30 14.34
CA ASN A 278 15.90 15.79 14.39
C ASN A 278 16.41 15.16 13.07
N GLY A 279 16.07 15.75 11.92
CA GLY A 279 16.49 15.23 10.61
C GLY A 279 15.85 13.88 10.22
N ALA A 280 14.79 13.45 10.89
CA ALA A 280 14.09 12.20 10.59
C ALA A 280 13.48 12.17 9.19
N ASN A 281 13.42 10.99 8.58
CA ASN A 281 12.63 10.74 7.37
C ASN A 281 11.31 10.04 7.74
N LEU A 282 10.22 10.78 7.71
CA LEU A 282 8.87 10.27 7.92
C LEU A 282 8.19 10.01 6.58
N THR A 283 7.69 8.80 6.35
CA THR A 283 6.79 8.47 5.24
C THR A 283 5.41 8.15 5.80
N ILE A 284 4.34 8.73 5.23
CA ILE A 284 2.95 8.46 5.60
C ILE A 284 2.23 7.86 4.39
N THR A 285 1.59 6.70 4.60
CA THR A 285 0.84 5.95 3.59
C THR A 285 -0.36 5.22 4.23
N GLY A 286 -1.02 4.32 3.50
CA GLY A 286 -2.14 3.51 4.02
C GLY A 286 -3.50 4.20 4.01
N ASN A 287 -3.60 5.40 3.46
CA ASN A 287 -4.83 6.17 3.26
C ASN A 287 -5.64 6.45 4.54
N GLY A 288 -4.95 6.62 5.67
CA GLY A 288 -5.57 7.00 6.94
C GLY A 288 -5.93 8.48 7.05
N THR A 289 -6.57 8.86 8.15
CA THR A 289 -6.97 10.24 8.45
C THR A 289 -6.16 10.80 9.61
N PHE A 290 -5.58 11.98 9.45
CA PHE A 290 -4.86 12.74 10.45
C PHE A 290 -5.65 14.01 10.73
N LYS A 291 -6.37 14.03 11.85
CA LYS A 291 -7.27 15.13 12.21
C LYS A 291 -6.80 15.83 13.47
N ALA A 292 -6.30 17.05 13.30
CA ALA A 292 -5.96 17.90 14.43
C ALA A 292 -7.22 18.40 15.15
N LYS A 293 -7.08 18.72 16.44
CA LYS A 293 -8.16 19.30 17.23
C LYS A 293 -8.47 20.71 16.74
N GLU A 294 -9.75 21.05 16.66
CA GLU A 294 -10.18 22.43 16.36
C GLU A 294 -9.63 23.42 17.40
N ASN A 295 -9.25 24.61 16.93
CA ASN A 295 -8.68 25.72 17.72
C ASN A 295 -7.34 25.43 18.42
N ASP A 296 -6.61 24.39 18.03
CA ASP A 296 -5.38 23.98 18.72
C ASP A 296 -4.18 23.82 17.77
N SER A 297 -4.15 22.76 16.95
CA SER A 297 -2.90 22.31 16.31
C SER A 297 -2.95 22.12 14.79
N PHE A 298 -1.77 22.05 14.16
CA PHE A 298 -1.62 21.62 12.76
C PHE A 298 -1.81 20.10 12.65
N ALA A 299 -2.11 19.57 11.45
CA ALA A 299 -2.14 18.12 11.28
C ALA A 299 -0.72 17.53 11.23
N VAL A 300 0.16 18.10 10.42
CA VAL A 300 1.56 17.67 10.27
C VAL A 300 2.48 18.87 10.32
N ASP A 301 3.61 18.76 10.99
CA ASP A 301 4.71 19.70 10.82
C ASP A 301 6.10 19.08 10.65
N VAL A 302 7.02 19.88 10.13
CA VAL A 302 8.41 19.51 9.82
C VAL A 302 9.37 20.50 10.46
N GLN A 303 10.26 19.99 11.33
CA GLN A 303 11.24 20.77 12.07
C GLN A 303 12.64 20.14 11.98
N ASP A 304 13.65 20.91 12.41
CA ASP A 304 15.04 20.45 12.58
C ASP A 304 15.65 19.74 11.35
N GLY A 305 15.30 20.20 10.15
CA GLY A 305 15.81 19.65 8.89
C GLY A 305 15.23 18.28 8.52
N ALA A 306 14.15 17.85 9.17
CA ALA A 306 13.47 16.60 8.85
C ALA A 306 12.85 16.59 7.45
N THR A 307 12.51 15.38 6.97
CA THR A 307 11.80 15.18 5.71
C THR A 307 10.53 14.39 5.96
N VAL A 308 9.39 14.93 5.49
CA VAL A 308 8.11 14.23 5.45
C VAL A 308 7.78 13.89 4.00
N THR A 309 7.35 12.65 3.74
CA THR A 309 6.78 12.21 2.45
C THR A 309 5.37 11.70 2.69
N ILE A 310 4.38 12.36 2.11
CA ILE A 310 2.98 11.94 2.19
C ILE A 310 2.59 11.30 0.86
N GLU A 311 2.36 10.00 0.87
CA GLU A 311 1.94 9.24 -0.32
C GLU A 311 0.43 9.34 -0.58
N ASN A 312 -0.37 9.26 0.48
CA ASN A 312 -1.84 9.30 0.48
C ASN A 312 -2.37 9.53 1.91
N GLY A 313 -3.70 9.63 2.07
CA GLY A 313 -4.36 9.91 3.35
C GLY A 313 -5.16 11.21 3.35
N THR A 314 -5.84 11.50 4.46
CA THR A 314 -6.63 12.71 4.68
C THR A 314 -6.04 13.52 5.82
N PHE A 315 -5.72 14.79 5.60
CA PHE A 315 -5.02 15.66 6.56
C PHE A 315 -5.86 16.90 6.82
N ILE A 316 -6.40 16.97 8.03
CA ILE A 316 -7.31 18.03 8.46
C ILE A 316 -6.61 18.80 9.57
N GLY A 317 -5.98 19.90 9.20
CA GLY A 317 -5.37 20.80 10.17
C GLY A 317 -6.39 21.70 10.85
N ASN A 318 -6.10 22.22 12.04
CA ASN A 318 -6.84 23.39 12.50
C ASN A 318 -6.50 24.60 11.63
N ILE A 319 -5.23 25.00 11.61
CA ILE A 319 -4.74 26.16 10.85
C ILE A 319 -4.01 25.73 9.56
N HIS A 320 -3.15 24.72 9.66
CA HIS A 320 -2.36 24.17 8.55
C HIS A 320 -2.53 22.66 8.52
N ALA A 321 -2.79 22.11 7.34
CA ALA A 321 -2.72 20.66 7.14
C ALA A 321 -1.25 20.20 7.16
N VAL A 322 -0.36 20.97 6.54
CA VAL A 322 1.10 20.75 6.61
C VAL A 322 1.82 22.07 6.83
N TYR A 323 2.68 22.11 7.85
CA TYR A 323 3.52 23.26 8.16
C TYR A 323 5.02 22.88 8.13
N VAL A 324 5.85 23.63 7.42
CA VAL A 324 7.30 23.39 7.40
C VAL A 324 8.02 24.54 8.10
N TYR A 325 8.51 24.29 9.31
CA TYR A 325 9.37 25.21 10.04
C TYR A 325 10.79 25.15 9.49
N GLU A 326 11.41 23.97 9.48
CA GLU A 326 12.74 23.71 8.91
C GLU A 326 12.80 22.26 8.41
N GLY A 327 13.07 22.05 7.13
CA GLY A 327 13.06 20.73 6.50
C GLY A 327 12.33 20.71 5.15
N THR A 328 11.89 19.53 4.73
CA THR A 328 11.19 19.33 3.45
C THR A 328 9.93 18.49 3.60
N ALA A 329 8.81 18.94 3.05
CA ALA A 329 7.62 18.11 2.84
C ALA A 329 7.45 17.77 1.35
N ASN A 330 7.37 16.48 1.04
CA ASN A 330 7.08 15.94 -0.29
C ASN A 330 5.63 15.42 -0.31
N ILE A 331 4.75 16.16 -0.99
CA ILE A 331 3.33 15.84 -1.09
C ILE A 331 3.08 15.12 -2.42
N LYS A 332 2.95 13.78 -2.37
CA LYS A 332 2.74 12.94 -3.55
C LYS A 332 1.27 12.61 -3.80
N GLY A 333 0.44 12.69 -2.78
CA GLY A 333 -0.99 12.39 -2.83
C GLY A 333 -1.70 12.86 -1.56
N GLY A 334 -2.94 12.39 -1.36
CA GLY A 334 -3.75 12.69 -0.18
C GLY A 334 -4.76 13.83 -0.37
N PHE A 335 -5.57 14.08 0.66
CA PHE A 335 -6.63 15.06 0.70
C PHE A 335 -6.41 16.03 1.86
N TYR A 336 -6.45 17.34 1.61
CA TYR A 336 -6.01 18.36 2.55
C TYR A 336 -7.05 19.44 2.77
N SER A 337 -7.32 19.77 4.03
CA SER A 337 -8.22 20.85 4.41
C SER A 337 -7.85 21.45 5.76
N VAL A 338 -8.47 22.58 6.09
CA VAL A 338 -8.33 23.27 7.38
C VAL A 338 -9.71 23.49 8.00
N GLN A 339 -9.75 23.45 9.33
CA GLN A 339 -10.97 23.70 10.11
C GLN A 339 -11.16 25.19 10.37
N GLN A 340 -10.08 25.87 10.79
CA GLN A 340 -10.07 27.29 11.07
C GLN A 340 -9.69 28.07 9.80
N LYS A 341 -10.59 28.97 9.40
CA LYS A 341 -10.34 29.90 8.31
C LYS A 341 -9.49 31.07 8.78
N TYR A 342 -8.59 31.53 7.92
CA TYR A 342 -7.87 32.78 8.17
C TYR A 342 -8.85 33.96 8.23
N SER A 343 -8.58 34.92 9.10
CA SER A 343 -9.52 36.01 9.41
C SER A 343 -9.82 36.94 8.22
N ASP A 344 -8.89 37.05 7.28
CA ASP A 344 -9.10 37.74 6.01
C ASP A 344 -9.86 36.80 5.06
N ALA A 345 -11.12 37.13 4.75
CA ALA A 345 -12.00 36.31 3.92
C ALA A 345 -11.43 36.03 2.52
N ALA A 346 -10.60 36.93 1.97
CA ALA A 346 -9.94 36.71 0.68
C ALA A 346 -8.84 35.63 0.73
N LYS A 347 -8.47 35.20 1.94
CA LYS A 347 -7.41 34.22 2.22
C LYS A 347 -7.88 33.16 3.20
N ALA A 348 -9.19 32.95 3.34
CA ALA A 348 -9.81 32.07 4.32
C ALA A 348 -9.15 30.67 4.34
N ASP A 349 -8.81 30.14 3.16
CA ASP A 349 -8.13 28.86 2.96
C ASP A 349 -6.69 29.00 2.45
N GLY A 350 -6.12 30.21 2.49
CA GLY A 350 -4.84 30.56 1.86
C GLY A 350 -3.60 29.88 2.47
N PHE A 351 -3.77 29.09 3.53
CA PHE A 351 -2.69 28.52 4.31
C PHE A 351 -2.91 27.03 4.64
N VAL A 352 -3.53 26.24 3.76
CA VAL A 352 -3.62 24.77 3.93
C VAL A 352 -2.22 24.14 4.00
N LEU A 353 -1.32 24.58 3.11
CA LEU A 353 0.12 24.32 3.16
C LEU A 353 0.85 25.62 3.48
N ASN A 354 1.87 25.57 4.32
CA ASN A 354 2.63 26.77 4.67
C ASN A 354 4.07 26.46 5.11
N CYS A 355 5.01 27.36 4.83
CA CYS A 355 6.36 27.32 5.40
C CYS A 355 6.59 28.52 6.32
N TYR A 356 7.54 28.39 7.23
CA TYR A 356 8.05 29.54 7.97
C TYR A 356 8.86 30.46 7.04
N ASP A 357 8.41 31.70 6.88
CA ASP A 357 8.93 32.67 5.89
C ASP A 357 10.45 32.85 5.93
N ALA A 358 11.03 32.97 7.12
CA ALA A 358 12.47 33.22 7.28
C ALA A 358 13.30 32.02 6.81
N ASN A 359 12.90 30.81 7.19
CA ASN A 359 13.59 29.57 6.83
C ASN A 359 13.41 29.24 5.35
N ARG A 360 12.21 29.49 4.81
CA ARG A 360 11.97 29.39 3.37
C ARG A 360 12.84 30.35 2.58
N LYS A 361 12.93 31.62 2.99
CA LYS A 361 13.81 32.62 2.36
C LYS A 361 15.29 32.21 2.43
N ALA A 362 15.68 31.52 3.49
CA ALA A 362 17.02 30.93 3.64
C ALA A 362 17.22 29.63 2.84
N GLY A 363 16.16 29.05 2.28
CA GLY A 363 16.19 27.78 1.54
C GLY A 363 16.23 26.53 2.43
N THR A 364 15.95 26.66 3.73
CA THR A 364 15.96 25.56 4.71
C THR A 364 14.57 24.99 5.00
N ALA A 365 13.50 25.64 4.55
CA ALA A 365 12.13 25.12 4.57
C ALA A 365 11.59 25.01 3.14
N LYS A 366 11.01 23.85 2.78
CA LYS A 366 10.50 23.59 1.44
C LYS A 366 9.28 22.68 1.44
N ILE A 367 8.29 22.99 0.61
CA ILE A 367 7.20 22.08 0.24
C ILE A 367 7.30 21.79 -1.26
N ILE A 368 7.15 20.52 -1.64
CA ILE A 368 7.16 20.06 -3.03
C ILE A 368 5.89 19.26 -3.27
N VAL A 369 5.03 19.73 -4.17
CA VAL A 369 3.74 19.08 -4.47
C VAL A 369 3.80 18.45 -5.85
N THR A 370 3.64 17.12 -5.88
CA THR A 370 3.55 16.29 -7.09
C THR A 370 2.22 15.53 -7.18
N GLY A 371 1.30 15.77 -6.25
CA GLY A 371 -0.04 15.20 -6.26
C GLY A 371 -0.86 15.66 -5.07
N GLY A 372 -2.05 15.11 -4.92
CA GLY A 372 -2.98 15.42 -3.83
C GLY A 372 -4.09 16.39 -4.23
N THR A 373 -5.11 16.44 -3.39
CA THR A 373 -6.33 17.24 -3.56
C THR A 373 -6.48 18.19 -2.38
N PHE A 374 -6.67 19.47 -2.66
CA PHE A 374 -6.70 20.54 -1.67
C PHE A 374 -8.05 21.26 -1.72
N VAL A 375 -8.72 21.36 -0.57
CA VAL A 375 -10.02 22.03 -0.46
C VAL A 375 -9.81 23.54 -0.38
N ASN A 376 -10.37 24.29 -1.33
CA ASN A 376 -10.34 25.75 -1.45
C ASN A 376 -8.95 26.40 -1.49
N PHE A 377 -7.90 25.59 -1.71
CA PHE A 377 -6.51 26.04 -1.76
C PHE A 377 -5.85 25.58 -3.06
N ASN A 378 -5.45 26.52 -3.91
CA ASN A 378 -4.73 26.20 -5.14
C ASN A 378 -3.21 26.16 -4.86
N PRO A 379 -2.56 24.99 -4.78
CA PRO A 379 -1.12 24.93 -4.48
C PRO A 379 -0.23 25.54 -5.58
N ALA A 380 -0.76 25.81 -6.78
CA ALA A 380 0.00 26.44 -7.86
C ALA A 380 -0.08 27.97 -7.89
N ASP A 381 -1.03 28.56 -7.16
CA ASP A 381 -1.26 29.99 -7.08
C ASP A 381 -1.95 30.31 -5.74
N CYS A 382 -1.15 30.50 -4.70
CA CYS A 382 -1.63 30.68 -3.33
C CYS A 382 -1.03 31.90 -2.64
N TRP A 383 -1.49 32.13 -1.40
CA TRP A 383 -1.05 33.22 -0.52
C TRP A 383 0.02 32.80 0.49
N ALA A 384 0.21 31.50 0.70
CA ALA A 384 1.28 30.99 1.53
C ALA A 384 2.62 31.51 1.00
N GLU A 385 3.51 31.99 1.87
CA GLU A 385 4.83 32.55 1.52
C GLU A 385 4.82 33.83 0.65
N GLY A 386 3.65 34.42 0.40
CA GLY A 386 3.46 35.59 -0.46
C GLY A 386 2.36 35.40 -1.51
N ALA A 387 1.97 36.49 -2.17
CA ALA A 387 1.00 36.43 -3.26
C ALA A 387 1.56 35.66 -4.46
N HIS A 388 0.74 34.80 -5.06
CA HIS A 388 1.06 34.01 -6.26
C HIS A 388 2.22 33.02 -6.07
N THR A 389 2.34 32.45 -4.87
CA THR A 389 3.30 31.37 -4.59
C THR A 389 2.83 30.07 -5.23
N ASN A 390 3.80 29.28 -5.69
CA ASN A 390 3.59 27.98 -6.33
C ASN A 390 4.42 26.89 -5.62
N PHE A 391 3.74 25.90 -5.05
CA PHE A 391 4.33 24.69 -4.45
C PHE A 391 4.39 23.50 -5.42
N VAL A 392 3.71 23.58 -6.56
CA VAL A 392 3.62 22.50 -7.55
C VAL A 392 4.94 22.37 -8.29
N ALA A 393 5.46 21.13 -8.31
CA ALA A 393 6.73 20.82 -8.93
C ALA A 393 6.69 21.03 -10.47
N PRO A 394 7.84 21.34 -11.10
CA PRO A 394 7.92 21.38 -12.56
C PRO A 394 7.45 20.07 -13.20
N GLY A 395 6.68 20.19 -14.30
CA GLY A 395 6.09 19.04 -14.98
C GLY A 395 4.78 18.54 -14.37
N TYR A 396 4.20 19.26 -13.41
CA TYR A 396 2.88 19.02 -12.83
C TYR A 396 1.98 20.26 -13.00
N SER A 397 0.66 20.06 -12.92
CA SER A 397 -0.33 21.14 -12.99
C SER A 397 -1.52 20.87 -12.06
N VAL A 398 -2.43 21.84 -11.97
CA VAL A 398 -3.61 21.76 -11.10
C VAL A 398 -4.88 21.70 -11.93
N ILE A 399 -5.75 20.75 -11.61
CA ILE A 399 -7.14 20.69 -12.06
C ILE A 399 -8.04 21.28 -10.97
N SER A 400 -8.99 22.15 -11.35
CA SER A 400 -9.96 22.77 -10.45
C SER A 400 -11.37 22.23 -10.72
N GLU A 401 -12.05 21.75 -9.67
CA GLU A 401 -13.38 21.13 -9.76
C GLU A 401 -14.30 21.69 -8.66
N LYS A 402 -15.59 21.87 -8.97
CA LYS A 402 -16.58 22.32 -7.97
C LYS A 402 -17.20 21.13 -7.23
N HIS A 403 -17.21 21.23 -5.90
CA HIS A 403 -17.76 20.24 -4.98
C HIS A 403 -18.70 20.92 -3.99
N GLY A 404 -19.94 21.15 -4.41
CA GLY A 404 -20.88 22.00 -3.65
C GLY A 404 -20.38 23.44 -3.63
N GLU A 405 -20.28 24.03 -2.43
CA GLU A 405 -19.73 25.37 -2.23
C GLU A 405 -18.19 25.38 -2.36
N ASP A 406 -17.54 24.24 -2.07
CA ASP A 406 -16.10 24.10 -2.13
C ASP A 406 -15.59 23.97 -3.56
N THR A 407 -14.34 24.38 -3.76
CA THR A 407 -13.55 24.11 -4.94
C THR A 407 -12.41 23.19 -4.56
N TRP A 408 -12.26 22.06 -5.25
CA TRP A 408 -11.15 21.14 -5.04
C TRP A 408 -10.09 21.39 -6.11
N TYR A 409 -8.83 21.49 -5.66
CA TYR A 409 -7.67 21.64 -6.52
C TYR A 409 -6.85 20.35 -6.47
N THR A 410 -6.81 19.59 -7.56
CA THR A 410 -6.05 18.34 -7.65
C THR A 410 -4.77 18.55 -8.45
N VAL A 411 -3.62 18.23 -7.87
CA VAL A 411 -2.34 18.25 -8.59
C VAL A 411 -2.18 16.95 -9.38
N VAL A 412 -1.84 17.08 -10.66
CA VAL A 412 -1.67 15.97 -11.59
C VAL A 412 -0.36 16.12 -12.36
N LYS A 413 0.16 14.99 -12.83
CA LYS A 413 1.36 14.98 -13.68
C LYS A 413 1.03 15.53 -15.06
N GLY A 414 1.95 16.33 -15.59
CA GLY A 414 1.82 16.99 -16.87
C GLY A 414 0.68 17.99 -16.90
N THR A 415 0.05 18.10 -18.05
CA THR A 415 -1.04 19.04 -18.30
C THR A 415 -2.35 18.41 -17.88
N GLY A 416 -3.06 19.03 -16.94
CA GLY A 416 -4.36 18.58 -16.47
C GLY A 416 -5.50 19.23 -17.23
N VAL A 417 -6.47 18.43 -17.68
CA VAL A 417 -7.72 18.92 -18.29
C VAL A 417 -8.93 18.17 -17.75
N THR A 418 -10.09 18.82 -17.80
CA THR A 418 -11.38 18.22 -17.42
C THR A 418 -12.33 18.19 -18.61
N ALA A 419 -13.20 17.18 -18.66
CA ALA A 419 -14.27 17.10 -19.65
C ALA A 419 -15.55 16.56 -19.03
N GLY A 420 -16.64 17.30 -19.21
CA GLY A 420 -17.99 16.90 -18.79
C GLY A 420 -18.84 16.26 -19.90
N THR A 421 -18.35 16.28 -21.14
CA THR A 421 -18.99 15.70 -22.33
C THR A 421 -17.94 15.26 -23.34
N GLN A 422 -18.32 14.42 -24.31
CA GLN A 422 -17.42 14.03 -25.41
C GLN A 422 -16.92 15.22 -26.24
N GLU A 423 -17.75 16.24 -26.47
CA GLU A 423 -17.30 17.46 -27.19
C GLU A 423 -16.33 18.27 -26.35
N ALA A 424 -16.60 18.42 -25.04
CA ALA A 424 -15.67 19.08 -24.13
C ALA A 424 -14.31 18.33 -24.05
N LEU A 425 -14.31 17.00 -24.18
CA LEU A 425 -13.09 16.22 -24.27
C LEU A 425 -12.28 16.57 -25.53
N LYS A 426 -12.93 16.63 -26.70
CA LYS A 426 -12.26 17.02 -27.95
C LYS A 426 -11.67 18.43 -27.85
N ASP A 427 -12.43 19.38 -27.32
CA ASP A 427 -12.00 20.76 -27.15
C ASP A 427 -10.83 20.87 -26.14
N ALA A 428 -10.91 20.16 -25.01
CA ALA A 428 -9.85 20.11 -24.02
C ALA A 428 -8.54 19.57 -24.61
N LEU A 429 -8.61 18.48 -25.38
CA LEU A 429 -7.43 17.90 -26.04
C LEU A 429 -6.85 18.84 -27.10
N ALA A 430 -7.69 19.52 -27.88
CA ALA A 430 -7.22 20.47 -28.89
C ALA A 430 -6.44 21.65 -28.28
N ASN A 431 -6.83 22.06 -27.07
CA ASN A 431 -6.26 23.22 -26.37
C ASN A 431 -5.21 22.86 -25.31
N ALA A 432 -4.97 21.58 -25.03
CA ALA A 432 -4.02 21.16 -24.01
C ALA A 432 -2.58 21.60 -24.35
N ASP A 433 -2.01 22.48 -23.52
CA ASP A 433 -0.61 22.86 -23.62
C ASP A 433 0.28 21.79 -23.01
N THR A 434 0.76 20.90 -23.86
CA THR A 434 1.66 19.78 -23.53
C THR A 434 3.14 20.13 -23.75
N THR A 435 3.45 21.42 -23.95
CA THR A 435 4.81 21.87 -24.19
C THR A 435 5.67 21.64 -22.94
N GLY A 436 6.68 20.77 -23.05
CA GLY A 436 7.68 20.57 -22.01
C GLY A 436 7.40 19.47 -20.97
N SER A 437 6.20 18.89 -20.91
CA SER A 437 5.90 17.78 -19.97
C SER A 437 5.91 16.39 -20.63
N GLY A 438 5.47 16.28 -21.89
CA GLY A 438 5.22 14.98 -22.54
C GLY A 438 4.17 14.12 -21.85
N ALA A 439 3.41 14.70 -20.90
CA ALA A 439 2.41 14.03 -20.09
C ALA A 439 1.09 14.81 -20.07
N LEU A 440 -0.03 14.10 -20.14
CA LEU A 440 -1.39 14.63 -20.18
C LEU A 440 -2.28 13.84 -19.24
N THR A 441 -3.00 14.54 -18.37
CA THR A 441 -3.99 13.95 -17.47
C THR A 441 -5.38 14.50 -17.80
N VAL A 442 -6.32 13.61 -18.08
CA VAL A 442 -7.71 13.91 -18.43
C VAL A 442 -8.63 13.39 -17.34
N LYS A 443 -9.38 14.28 -16.69
CA LYS A 443 -10.46 13.91 -15.78
C LYS A 443 -11.81 14.00 -16.47
N LEU A 444 -12.59 12.92 -16.40
CA LEU A 444 -13.89 12.77 -17.04
C LEU A 444 -14.99 12.77 -15.99
N ALA A 445 -16.05 13.53 -16.23
CA ALA A 445 -17.25 13.48 -15.41
C ALA A 445 -18.08 12.21 -15.70
N ASP A 446 -19.26 12.12 -15.09
CA ASP A 446 -20.30 11.16 -15.48
C ASP A 446 -20.60 11.29 -16.98
N GLY A 447 -20.74 10.15 -17.67
CA GLY A 447 -21.04 10.09 -19.09
C GLY A 447 -20.21 9.06 -19.86
N GLU A 448 -20.41 9.08 -21.17
CA GLU A 448 -19.74 8.19 -22.11
C GLU A 448 -18.72 8.94 -22.96
N TYR A 449 -17.52 8.36 -23.07
CA TYR A 449 -16.39 8.98 -23.75
C TYR A 449 -15.65 7.99 -24.63
N THR A 450 -14.94 8.51 -25.62
CA THR A 450 -14.00 7.72 -26.43
C THR A 450 -12.92 8.63 -27.02
N LEU A 451 -11.75 8.06 -27.29
CA LEU A 451 -10.74 8.68 -28.14
C LEU A 451 -10.74 8.10 -29.56
N TYR A 452 -11.57 7.09 -29.84
CA TYR A 452 -11.72 6.57 -31.18
C TYR A 452 -12.23 7.68 -32.12
N ASN A 453 -11.54 7.86 -33.25
CA ASN A 453 -11.78 8.96 -34.20
C ASN A 453 -11.70 10.39 -33.62
N VAL A 454 -11.05 10.54 -32.46
CA VAL A 454 -10.65 11.86 -31.93
C VAL A 454 -9.24 12.18 -32.43
N ASN A 455 -8.94 13.46 -32.63
CA ASN A 455 -7.61 13.89 -33.02
C ASN A 455 -6.57 13.44 -31.97
N SER A 456 -5.65 12.57 -32.39
CA SER A 456 -4.70 11.90 -31.50
C SER A 456 -3.33 12.57 -31.41
N ALA A 457 -3.18 13.80 -31.92
CA ALA A 457 -1.92 14.54 -31.88
C ALA A 457 -1.39 14.79 -30.45
N LYS A 458 -2.26 14.80 -29.44
CA LYS A 458 -1.91 14.97 -28.02
C LYS A 458 -1.87 13.68 -27.22
N THR A 459 -2.31 12.56 -27.80
CA THR A 459 -2.49 11.29 -27.09
C THR A 459 -1.53 10.19 -27.56
N LYS A 460 -0.83 10.40 -28.69
CA LYS A 460 0.25 9.53 -29.19
C LYS A 460 1.62 9.94 -28.66
N ASN A 461 2.50 8.96 -28.47
CA ASN A 461 3.88 9.14 -27.98
C ASN A 461 3.95 10.00 -26.70
N THR A 462 3.01 9.80 -25.79
CA THR A 462 2.84 10.61 -24.58
C THR A 462 2.71 9.71 -23.35
N GLU A 463 2.82 10.29 -22.17
CA GLU A 463 2.34 9.67 -20.93
C GLU A 463 0.89 10.15 -20.69
N LEU A 464 -0.09 9.28 -20.86
CA LEU A 464 -1.51 9.64 -20.82
C LEU A 464 -2.17 9.03 -19.59
N THR A 465 -2.82 9.86 -18.77
CA THR A 465 -3.73 9.40 -17.71
C THR A 465 -5.15 9.82 -18.04
N ILE A 466 -6.10 8.89 -17.99
CA ILE A 466 -7.53 9.14 -18.13
C ILE A 466 -8.22 8.62 -16.88
N GLU A 467 -8.85 9.51 -16.14
CA GLU A 467 -9.52 9.20 -14.88
C GLU A 467 -11.02 9.52 -15.00
N GLY A 468 -11.87 8.54 -14.67
CA GLY A 468 -13.31 8.70 -14.64
C GLY A 468 -13.83 9.08 -13.25
N ALA A 469 -15.11 9.48 -13.20
CA ALA A 469 -15.81 9.83 -11.97
C ALA A 469 -16.27 8.61 -11.15
N GLY A 470 -16.01 7.38 -11.63
CA GLY A 470 -16.37 6.12 -10.99
C GLY A 470 -16.80 5.05 -12.00
N LYS A 471 -16.58 3.76 -11.63
CA LYS A 471 -16.93 2.58 -12.45
C LYS A 471 -18.38 2.59 -12.95
N ASN A 472 -19.32 3.11 -12.15
CA ASN A 472 -20.75 3.17 -12.45
C ASN A 472 -21.23 4.51 -13.03
N LYS A 473 -20.32 5.44 -13.32
CA LYS A 473 -20.63 6.80 -13.81
C LYS A 473 -19.98 7.08 -15.16
N THR A 474 -18.70 6.72 -15.30
CA THR A 474 -17.96 6.99 -16.52
C THR A 474 -17.77 5.71 -17.30
N VAL A 475 -18.22 5.70 -18.56
CA VAL A 475 -17.94 4.65 -19.53
C VAL A 475 -16.96 5.20 -20.56
N PHE A 476 -15.88 4.46 -20.79
CA PHE A 476 -14.87 4.80 -21.78
C PHE A 476 -14.77 3.68 -22.81
N THR A 477 -15.07 4.01 -24.07
CA THR A 477 -15.17 3.05 -25.15
C THR A 477 -13.87 3.00 -25.96
N ALA A 478 -13.33 1.79 -26.13
CA ALA A 478 -12.11 1.53 -26.89
C ALA A 478 -12.44 0.97 -28.28
N GLY A 479 -12.43 1.84 -29.29
CA GLY A 479 -12.66 1.47 -30.69
C GLY A 479 -14.12 1.60 -31.12
N ASP A 480 -14.44 0.99 -32.27
CA ASP A 480 -15.77 1.06 -32.87
C ASP A 480 -16.70 -0.03 -32.32
N MET A 481 -17.73 0.34 -31.55
CA MET A 481 -18.68 -0.62 -30.99
C MET A 481 -19.72 -1.13 -32.01
N THR A 482 -19.80 -0.53 -33.20
CA THR A 482 -20.76 -0.94 -34.24
C THR A 482 -20.29 -2.14 -35.06
N VAL A 483 -19.00 -2.47 -34.97
CA VAL A 483 -18.39 -3.60 -35.69
C VAL A 483 -18.14 -4.74 -34.71
N THR A 484 -18.68 -5.94 -34.94
CA THR A 484 -18.39 -7.10 -34.07
C THR A 484 -17.17 -7.88 -34.54
N ASP A 485 -17.06 -8.16 -35.84
CA ASP A 485 -15.96 -8.94 -36.42
C ASP A 485 -15.30 -8.17 -37.57
N ALA A 486 -14.24 -7.43 -37.24
CA ALA A 486 -13.38 -6.81 -38.24
C ALA A 486 -12.35 -7.83 -38.78
N ASN A 487 -11.75 -7.52 -39.93
CA ASN A 487 -10.51 -8.18 -40.35
C ASN A 487 -9.32 -7.40 -39.78
N GLY A 488 -8.52 -8.04 -38.94
CA GLY A 488 -7.37 -7.40 -38.29
C GLY A 488 -7.77 -6.21 -37.41
N GLU A 489 -6.88 -5.23 -37.27
CA GLU A 489 -6.99 -4.09 -36.34
C GLU A 489 -8.13 -3.09 -36.67
N GLY A 490 -8.94 -3.30 -37.72
CA GLY A 490 -9.82 -2.29 -38.33
C GLY A 490 -10.96 -1.73 -37.48
N SER A 491 -11.20 -2.24 -36.28
CA SER A 491 -12.19 -1.68 -35.33
C SER A 491 -11.61 -1.38 -33.93
N SER A 492 -10.30 -1.51 -33.78
CA SER A 492 -9.57 -1.19 -32.55
C SER A 492 -9.15 0.28 -32.50
N ASP A 493 -8.72 0.72 -31.32
CA ASP A 493 -8.34 2.11 -31.07
C ASP A 493 -6.82 2.34 -31.22
N TYR A 494 -6.45 3.28 -32.09
CA TYR A 494 -5.07 3.69 -32.37
C TYR A 494 -4.68 4.98 -31.67
N SER A 495 -5.57 5.58 -30.87
CA SER A 495 -5.34 6.90 -30.29
C SER A 495 -4.20 6.96 -29.27
N TYR A 496 -3.63 5.80 -28.91
CA TYR A 496 -2.61 5.62 -27.88
C TYR A 496 -1.25 5.20 -28.41
N GLU A 497 -1.06 5.21 -29.73
CA GLU A 497 0.15 4.68 -30.35
C GLU A 497 1.43 5.28 -29.74
N GLY A 498 2.33 4.41 -29.28
CA GLY A 498 3.61 4.78 -28.65
C GLY A 498 3.50 5.32 -27.22
N SER A 499 2.30 5.39 -26.63
CA SER A 499 2.06 6.02 -25.33
C SER A 499 2.06 5.03 -24.17
N ASP A 500 2.51 5.50 -23.00
CA ASP A 500 2.27 4.84 -21.72
C ASP A 500 0.92 5.35 -21.18
N VAL A 501 -0.09 4.47 -21.05
CA VAL A 501 -1.47 4.90 -20.76
C VAL A 501 -1.98 4.31 -19.45
N THR A 502 -2.56 5.17 -18.62
CA THR A 502 -3.23 4.82 -17.37
C THR A 502 -4.73 5.14 -17.44
N PHE A 503 -5.57 4.16 -17.16
CA PHE A 503 -7.03 4.32 -17.00
C PHE A 503 -7.41 4.11 -15.53
N LYS A 504 -8.18 5.04 -14.95
CA LYS A 504 -8.62 4.95 -13.54
C LYS A 504 -10.11 5.15 -13.37
N ASN A 505 -10.71 4.43 -12.42
CA ASN A 505 -12.03 4.75 -11.88
C ASN A 505 -13.16 4.82 -12.93
N MET A 506 -13.24 3.86 -13.85
CA MET A 506 -14.24 3.88 -14.93
C MET A 506 -14.63 2.47 -15.38
N THR A 507 -15.71 2.37 -16.15
CA THR A 507 -15.95 1.20 -17.00
C THR A 507 -15.23 1.42 -18.34
N VAL A 508 -14.37 0.49 -18.74
CA VAL A 508 -13.74 0.44 -20.06
C VAL A 508 -14.48 -0.59 -20.90
N ASN A 509 -15.21 -0.14 -21.90
CA ASN A 509 -15.93 -1.01 -22.83
C ASN A 509 -15.07 -1.28 -24.06
N VAL A 510 -14.63 -2.52 -24.22
CA VAL A 510 -13.86 -2.98 -25.38
C VAL A 510 -14.73 -3.69 -26.43
N GLY A 511 -16.02 -3.85 -26.15
CA GLY A 511 -16.97 -4.51 -27.05
C GLY A 511 -16.75 -6.02 -27.16
N THR A 512 -17.49 -6.63 -28.08
CA THR A 512 -17.46 -8.08 -28.34
C THR A 512 -16.94 -8.38 -29.74
N GLY A 513 -16.39 -9.58 -29.93
CA GLY A 513 -15.91 -10.08 -31.21
C GLY A 513 -14.42 -9.84 -31.45
N ASN A 514 -13.94 -10.14 -32.66
CA ASN A 514 -12.50 -10.25 -32.92
C ASN A 514 -11.80 -8.89 -33.04
N TYR A 515 -10.53 -8.87 -32.65
CA TYR A 515 -9.60 -7.75 -32.90
C TYR A 515 -10.05 -6.42 -32.29
N LYS A 516 -10.50 -6.45 -31.04
CA LYS A 516 -10.89 -5.30 -30.23
C LYS A 516 -9.80 -4.85 -29.27
N GLY A 517 -9.85 -3.59 -28.85
CA GLY A 517 -9.00 -3.05 -27.78
C GLY A 517 -8.04 -1.96 -28.26
N PHE A 518 -6.85 -1.96 -27.67
CA PHE A 518 -5.87 -0.88 -27.76
C PHE A 518 -4.69 -1.29 -28.63
N VAL A 519 -4.49 -0.61 -29.75
CA VAL A 519 -3.43 -0.96 -30.70
C VAL A 519 -2.20 -0.09 -30.47
N ARG A 520 -1.04 -0.75 -30.37
CA ARG A 520 0.30 -0.12 -30.31
C ARG A 520 0.51 0.91 -29.19
N ALA A 521 -0.31 0.90 -28.16
CA ALA A 521 0.07 1.50 -26.88
C ALA A 521 1.39 0.88 -26.41
N LYS A 522 2.31 1.69 -25.92
CA LYS A 522 3.61 1.21 -25.42
C LYS A 522 3.41 0.40 -24.13
N SER A 523 2.59 0.90 -23.21
CA SER A 523 2.15 0.16 -22.04
C SER A 523 0.75 0.60 -21.62
N LEU A 524 0.05 -0.27 -20.90
CA LEU A 524 -1.29 -0.02 -20.40
C LEU A 524 -1.37 -0.36 -18.91
N TYR A 525 -1.96 0.53 -18.12
CA TYR A 525 -2.22 0.35 -16.70
C TYR A 525 -3.68 0.69 -16.43
N PHE A 526 -4.41 -0.22 -15.79
CA PHE A 526 -5.81 -0.04 -15.40
C PHE A 526 -5.91 -0.18 -13.89
N GLU A 527 -6.50 0.80 -13.23
CA GLU A 527 -6.68 0.81 -11.77
C GLU A 527 -8.12 1.11 -11.41
N ASN A 528 -8.71 0.23 -10.61
CA ASN A 528 -10.10 0.35 -10.20
C ASN A 528 -11.02 0.58 -11.42
N CYS A 529 -10.89 -0.28 -12.45
CA CYS A 529 -11.73 -0.25 -13.63
C CYS A 529 -12.63 -1.50 -13.75
N THR A 530 -13.79 -1.36 -14.39
CA THR A 530 -14.55 -2.51 -14.90
C THR A 530 -14.26 -2.65 -16.39
N ILE A 531 -13.84 -3.82 -16.84
CA ILE A 531 -13.57 -4.14 -18.24
C ILE A 531 -14.75 -4.94 -18.78
N GLU A 532 -15.50 -4.33 -19.69
CA GLU A 532 -16.69 -4.93 -20.31
C GLU A 532 -16.37 -5.42 -21.72
N GLY A 533 -16.69 -6.68 -21.98
CA GLY A 533 -16.47 -7.34 -23.27
C GLY A 533 -15.22 -8.20 -23.32
N ARG A 534 -14.69 -8.42 -24.52
CA ARG A 534 -13.56 -9.33 -24.79
C ARG A 534 -12.48 -8.64 -25.61
N GLY A 535 -11.59 -7.92 -24.93
CA GLY A 535 -10.46 -7.25 -25.58
C GLY A 535 -9.39 -8.24 -26.06
N SER A 536 -8.81 -7.97 -27.23
CA SER A 536 -7.74 -8.78 -27.86
C SER A 536 -6.42 -8.02 -27.94
N TYR A 537 -6.45 -6.75 -28.34
CA TYR A 537 -5.28 -5.89 -28.42
C TYR A 537 -5.09 -5.11 -27.13
N TRP A 538 -3.87 -5.17 -26.60
CA TRP A 538 -3.48 -4.53 -25.35
C TRP A 538 -2.13 -3.80 -25.47
N GLY A 539 -1.88 -3.22 -26.64
CA GLY A 539 -0.61 -2.58 -26.95
C GLY A 539 0.52 -3.55 -27.29
N ILE A 540 1.76 -3.09 -27.17
CA ILE A 540 2.99 -3.80 -27.54
C ILE A 540 3.95 -4.04 -26.38
N GLY A 541 3.61 -3.59 -25.16
CA GLY A 541 4.45 -3.75 -23.98
C GLY A 541 3.68 -4.29 -22.79
N SER A 542 4.05 -3.83 -21.58
CA SER A 542 3.46 -4.32 -20.33
C SER A 542 2.02 -3.87 -20.17
N VAL A 543 1.19 -4.76 -19.63
CA VAL A 543 -0.22 -4.55 -19.34
C VAL A 543 -0.48 -4.91 -17.88
N VAL A 544 -1.02 -3.96 -17.11
CA VAL A 544 -1.31 -4.16 -15.69
C VAL A 544 -2.74 -3.82 -15.40
N PHE A 545 -3.42 -4.70 -14.67
CA PHE A 545 -4.75 -4.48 -14.13
C PHE A 545 -4.68 -4.62 -12.61
N LYS A 546 -5.12 -3.58 -11.91
CA LYS A 546 -5.17 -3.54 -10.45
C LYS A 546 -6.57 -3.19 -9.98
N ASP A 547 -7.12 -3.99 -9.06
CA ASP A 547 -8.46 -3.79 -8.51
C ASP A 547 -9.56 -3.75 -9.60
N CYS A 548 -9.33 -4.50 -10.68
CA CYS A 548 -10.21 -4.51 -11.85
C CYS A 548 -11.26 -5.63 -11.78
N ILE A 549 -12.41 -5.37 -12.40
CA ILE A 549 -13.47 -6.36 -12.61
C ILE A 549 -13.57 -6.61 -14.11
N PHE A 550 -13.59 -7.87 -14.53
CA PHE A 550 -13.82 -8.25 -15.92
C PHE A 550 -15.15 -8.95 -16.06
N ASN A 551 -15.96 -8.53 -17.02
CA ASN A 551 -17.27 -9.10 -17.28
C ASN A 551 -17.39 -9.51 -18.75
N SER A 552 -17.89 -10.72 -18.99
CA SER A 552 -18.18 -11.24 -20.32
C SER A 552 -19.30 -12.28 -20.24
N VAL A 553 -20.21 -12.24 -21.21
CA VAL A 553 -21.41 -13.10 -21.23
C VAL A 553 -21.14 -14.40 -21.99
N ASN A 554 -20.75 -14.30 -23.27
CA ASN A 554 -20.73 -15.45 -24.18
C ASN A 554 -19.33 -16.01 -24.48
N ASP A 555 -18.29 -15.33 -23.99
CA ASP A 555 -16.92 -15.62 -24.39
C ASP A 555 -15.92 -15.39 -23.25
N TYR A 556 -14.63 -15.51 -23.54
CA TYR A 556 -13.55 -15.11 -22.64
C TYR A 556 -13.72 -13.65 -22.18
N ASN A 557 -13.21 -13.33 -20.99
CA ASN A 557 -13.05 -11.96 -20.52
C ASN A 557 -11.91 -11.24 -21.25
N ILE A 558 -10.85 -11.97 -21.57
CA ILE A 558 -9.66 -11.38 -22.20
C ILE A 558 -8.95 -12.37 -23.11
N TRP A 559 -8.52 -11.87 -24.26
CA TRP A 559 -7.57 -12.52 -25.15
C TRP A 559 -6.25 -11.74 -25.12
N THR A 560 -5.13 -12.43 -24.87
CA THR A 560 -3.81 -11.79 -24.77
C THR A 560 -3.12 -11.65 -26.14
N TYR A 561 -3.89 -11.42 -27.20
CA TYR A 561 -3.44 -11.51 -28.60
C TYR A 561 -2.24 -10.61 -28.88
N ALA A 562 -2.27 -9.39 -28.33
CA ALA A 562 -1.14 -8.46 -28.28
C ALA A 562 -0.85 -8.05 -26.82
N GLY A 563 0.28 -7.37 -26.58
CA GLY A 563 0.86 -7.12 -25.25
C GLY A 563 2.02 -8.09 -24.99
N MET A 564 2.99 -7.70 -24.15
CA MET A 564 4.16 -8.52 -23.82
C MET A 564 3.97 -9.27 -22.53
N ASP A 565 3.77 -8.57 -21.41
CA ASP A 565 3.58 -9.16 -20.09
C ASP A 565 2.28 -8.65 -19.47
N PHE A 566 1.58 -9.54 -18.77
CA PHE A 566 0.33 -9.22 -18.09
C PHE A 566 0.45 -9.45 -16.59
N THR A 567 0.03 -8.45 -15.83
CA THR A 567 -0.12 -8.53 -14.37
C THR A 567 -1.56 -8.21 -14.00
N PHE A 568 -2.16 -9.09 -13.21
CA PHE A 568 -3.49 -8.93 -12.64
C PHE A 568 -3.34 -9.00 -11.12
N ASP A 569 -3.67 -7.90 -10.46
CA ASP A 569 -3.53 -7.73 -9.02
C ASP A 569 -4.90 -7.42 -8.41
N ASN A 570 -5.37 -8.26 -7.49
CA ASN A 570 -6.68 -8.18 -6.85
C ASN A 570 -7.85 -8.01 -7.86
N CYS A 571 -7.80 -8.75 -8.97
CA CYS A 571 -8.82 -8.66 -10.03
C CYS A 571 -9.91 -9.73 -9.89
N THR A 572 -11.14 -9.40 -10.28
CA THR A 572 -12.26 -10.36 -10.34
C THR A 572 -12.69 -10.59 -11.79
N PHE A 573 -12.73 -11.84 -12.21
CA PHE A 573 -13.19 -12.26 -13.53
C PHE A 573 -14.53 -12.97 -13.40
N ASN A 574 -15.59 -12.35 -13.93
CA ASN A 574 -16.93 -12.93 -14.00
C ASN A 574 -17.20 -13.37 -15.45
N SER A 575 -17.59 -14.62 -15.63
CA SER A 575 -17.92 -15.16 -16.94
C SER A 575 -19.15 -16.07 -16.88
N ASP A 576 -20.24 -15.66 -17.53
CA ASP A 576 -21.46 -16.48 -17.60
C ASP A 576 -21.20 -17.78 -18.39
N ALA A 577 -20.36 -17.69 -19.44
CA ALA A 577 -19.95 -18.83 -20.26
C ALA A 577 -18.84 -19.70 -19.64
N GLY A 578 -18.25 -19.32 -18.50
CA GLY A 578 -17.18 -20.09 -17.87
C GLY A 578 -15.82 -20.00 -18.57
N LYS A 579 -15.56 -18.89 -19.24
CA LYS A 579 -14.33 -18.62 -20.01
C LYS A 579 -13.73 -17.30 -19.54
N PHE A 580 -12.48 -17.32 -19.07
CA PHE A 580 -11.85 -16.15 -18.47
C PHE A 580 -10.69 -15.62 -19.31
N VAL A 581 -9.54 -16.29 -19.28
CA VAL A 581 -8.33 -15.85 -19.99
C VAL A 581 -8.00 -16.82 -21.12
N ASN A 582 -7.99 -16.34 -22.35
CA ASN A 582 -7.43 -17.05 -23.50
C ASN A 582 -6.02 -16.50 -23.77
N ALA A 583 -5.01 -17.23 -23.30
CA ALA A 583 -3.61 -16.89 -23.48
C ALA A 583 -3.14 -17.40 -24.84
N TYR A 584 -3.24 -16.53 -25.83
CA TYR A 584 -2.91 -16.79 -27.24
C TYR A 584 -2.20 -15.58 -27.82
N LYS A 585 -1.17 -15.79 -28.65
CA LYS A 585 -0.40 -14.74 -29.34
C LYS A 585 -0.05 -15.18 -30.74
N GLU A 586 -0.30 -14.35 -31.75
CA GLU A 586 -0.05 -14.72 -33.13
C GLU A 586 1.41 -14.46 -33.58
N GLU A 587 2.14 -13.52 -32.98
CA GLU A 587 3.48 -13.14 -33.47
C GLU A 587 4.52 -12.89 -32.37
N ALA A 588 4.47 -13.63 -31.25
CA ALA A 588 5.47 -13.53 -30.19
C ALA A 588 6.50 -14.66 -30.25
N THR A 589 7.77 -14.34 -29.99
CA THR A 589 8.85 -15.32 -29.77
C THR A 589 9.44 -15.11 -28.39
N GLY A 590 9.91 -16.18 -27.74
CA GLY A 590 10.47 -16.10 -26.39
C GLY A 590 9.46 -16.49 -25.31
N THR A 591 9.47 -15.79 -24.17
CA THR A 591 8.63 -16.11 -23.01
C THR A 591 7.74 -14.93 -22.65
N THR A 592 6.44 -15.18 -22.57
CA THR A 592 5.42 -14.22 -22.13
C THR A 592 5.05 -14.46 -20.67
N LYS A 593 5.01 -13.40 -19.84
CA LYS A 593 4.60 -13.51 -18.44
C LYS A 593 3.11 -13.26 -18.24
N LEU A 594 2.47 -14.11 -17.43
CA LEU A 594 1.14 -13.88 -16.86
C LEU A 594 1.24 -14.01 -15.33
N THR A 595 0.94 -12.93 -14.61
CA THR A 595 0.97 -12.91 -13.13
C THR A 595 -0.42 -12.61 -12.59
N PHE A 596 -0.92 -13.47 -11.70
CA PHE A 596 -2.19 -13.31 -11.02
C PHE A 596 -1.95 -13.32 -9.51
N THR A 597 -2.26 -12.21 -8.84
CA THR A 597 -2.17 -12.08 -7.38
C THR A 597 -3.56 -11.76 -6.85
N ASP A 598 -4.01 -12.53 -5.85
CA ASP A 598 -5.29 -12.35 -5.16
C ASP A 598 -6.51 -12.23 -6.09
N CYS A 599 -6.44 -12.87 -7.27
CA CYS A 599 -7.49 -12.81 -8.28
C CYS A 599 -8.62 -13.81 -8.01
N LYS A 600 -9.83 -13.48 -8.45
CA LYS A 600 -11.03 -14.31 -8.31
C LYS A 600 -11.59 -14.69 -9.68
N PHE A 601 -11.87 -15.96 -9.92
CA PHE A 601 -12.47 -16.45 -11.16
C PHE A 601 -13.83 -17.07 -10.85
N VAL A 602 -14.90 -16.47 -11.37
CA VAL A 602 -16.29 -16.83 -11.05
C VAL A 602 -17.04 -17.24 -12.31
N ALA A 603 -17.23 -18.55 -12.48
CA ALA A 603 -17.90 -19.12 -13.64
C ALA A 603 -19.40 -19.30 -13.39
N GLY A 604 -20.23 -18.70 -14.25
CA GLY A 604 -21.66 -19.02 -14.32
C GLY A 604 -21.93 -20.43 -14.83
N THR A 605 -21.11 -20.90 -15.79
CA THR A 605 -21.18 -22.24 -16.38
C THR A 605 -19.82 -22.95 -16.27
N GLU A 606 -19.80 -24.24 -15.93
CA GLU A 606 -18.56 -25.02 -15.89
C GLU A 606 -18.08 -25.38 -17.31
N ASP A 607 -17.22 -24.57 -17.93
CA ASP A 607 -16.68 -24.82 -19.29
C ASP A 607 -15.14 -24.92 -19.35
N LYS A 608 -14.41 -23.91 -18.88
CA LYS A 608 -12.94 -23.86 -18.96
C LYS A 608 -12.27 -23.68 -17.59
N PRO A 609 -10.99 -24.04 -17.47
CA PRO A 609 -10.12 -23.56 -16.39
C PRO A 609 -9.97 -22.03 -16.43
N ALA A 610 -9.39 -21.46 -15.38
CA ALA A 610 -9.15 -20.01 -15.29
C ALA A 610 -8.31 -19.47 -16.48
N VAL A 611 -7.28 -20.20 -16.91
CA VAL A 611 -6.40 -19.79 -18.02
C VAL A 611 -6.22 -20.89 -19.06
N CYS A 612 -6.50 -20.57 -20.33
CA CYS A 612 -6.24 -21.43 -21.47
C CYS A 612 -4.93 -21.04 -22.15
N LEU A 613 -3.85 -21.78 -21.91
CA LEU A 613 -2.53 -21.53 -22.50
C LEU A 613 -2.42 -22.19 -23.88
N LYS A 614 -2.18 -21.39 -24.92
CA LYS A 614 -2.02 -21.87 -26.29
C LYS A 614 -0.64 -21.54 -26.83
N GLY A 615 -0.01 -22.49 -27.53
CA GLY A 615 1.23 -22.25 -28.23
C GLY A 615 1.03 -21.80 -29.67
N PHE A 616 1.89 -20.89 -30.10
CA PHE A 616 1.98 -20.42 -31.48
C PHE A 616 3.36 -19.79 -31.70
N LYS A 617 3.97 -20.02 -32.88
CA LYS A 617 5.27 -19.47 -33.31
C LYS A 617 6.41 -19.47 -32.24
N ASN A 618 6.51 -20.53 -31.44
CA ASN A 618 7.55 -20.70 -30.42
C ASN A 618 7.47 -19.74 -29.21
N ASN A 619 6.27 -19.34 -28.79
CA ASN A 619 6.05 -18.63 -27.54
C ASN A 619 5.86 -19.60 -26.36
N ALA A 620 6.70 -19.44 -25.32
CA ALA A 620 6.53 -20.07 -24.02
C ALA A 620 5.78 -19.15 -23.04
N TRP A 621 5.11 -19.75 -22.05
CA TRP A 621 4.42 -19.00 -21.00
C TRP A 621 5.13 -19.12 -19.65
N ASN A 622 5.27 -18.02 -18.91
CA ASN A 622 5.64 -18.04 -17.49
C ASN A 622 4.43 -17.54 -16.68
N VAL A 623 3.72 -18.47 -16.05
CA VAL A 623 2.45 -18.21 -15.39
C VAL A 623 2.61 -18.36 -13.89
N THR A 624 2.18 -17.35 -13.12
CA THR A 624 2.17 -17.40 -11.65
C THR A 624 0.78 -17.06 -11.13
N PHE A 625 0.28 -17.90 -10.23
CA PHE A 625 -0.89 -17.62 -9.40
C PHE A 625 -0.45 -17.57 -7.94
N SER A 626 -0.87 -16.53 -7.22
CA SER A 626 -0.65 -16.37 -5.78
C SER A 626 -1.96 -15.91 -5.14
N GLY A 627 -2.45 -16.63 -4.13
CA GLY A 627 -3.64 -16.22 -3.36
C GLY A 627 -4.95 -16.18 -4.15
N CYS A 628 -4.99 -16.82 -5.33
CA CYS A 628 -6.16 -16.79 -6.21
C CYS A 628 -7.27 -17.75 -5.75
N SER A 629 -8.52 -17.43 -6.10
CA SER A 629 -9.70 -18.26 -5.79
C SER A 629 -10.54 -18.54 -7.02
N LEU A 630 -11.06 -19.77 -7.12
CA LEU A 630 -11.78 -20.27 -8.28
C LEU A 630 -13.15 -20.82 -7.85
N THR A 631 -14.19 -20.36 -8.52
CA THR A 631 -15.58 -20.81 -8.31
C THR A 631 -16.10 -21.39 -9.61
N ASN A 632 -16.47 -22.68 -9.58
CA ASN A 632 -17.10 -23.39 -10.70
C ASN A 632 -16.24 -23.45 -12.00
N CYS A 633 -14.92 -23.28 -11.89
CA CYS A 633 -13.99 -23.47 -13.01
C CYS A 633 -13.80 -24.96 -13.31
N LYS A 634 -13.84 -25.33 -14.59
CA LYS A 634 -13.72 -26.73 -15.00
C LYS A 634 -12.32 -27.27 -14.78
N THR A 635 -12.23 -28.49 -14.26
CA THR A 635 -10.95 -29.22 -14.21
C THR A 635 -10.57 -29.75 -15.59
N ASN A 636 -9.39 -29.39 -16.08
CA ASN A 636 -8.86 -29.93 -17.33
C ASN A 636 -8.37 -31.38 -17.14
N ALA A 637 -8.73 -32.27 -18.06
CA ALA A 637 -8.39 -33.69 -17.97
C ALA A 637 -6.88 -33.98 -18.11
N THR A 638 -6.16 -33.19 -18.92
CA THR A 638 -4.73 -33.38 -19.20
C THR A 638 -3.86 -32.90 -18.03
N THR A 639 -4.15 -31.71 -17.51
CA THR A 639 -3.37 -31.13 -16.41
C THR A 639 -3.88 -31.57 -15.04
N GLY A 640 -5.15 -31.97 -14.94
CA GLY A 640 -5.85 -32.21 -13.68
C GLY A 640 -6.02 -30.93 -12.84
N SER A 641 -5.99 -29.76 -13.48
CA SER A 641 -6.06 -28.45 -12.81
C SER A 641 -7.29 -27.68 -13.27
N ASN A 642 -7.90 -26.93 -12.34
CA ASN A 642 -8.92 -25.92 -12.62
C ASN A 642 -8.31 -24.52 -12.87
N TYR A 643 -7.02 -24.33 -12.59
CA TYR A 643 -6.29 -23.08 -12.86
C TYR A 643 -5.92 -22.93 -14.33
N TYR A 644 -5.47 -24.01 -14.96
CA TYR A 644 -4.93 -23.91 -16.30
C TYR A 644 -5.15 -25.17 -17.14
N LEU A 645 -5.23 -24.94 -18.45
CA LEU A 645 -4.96 -25.95 -19.47
C LEU A 645 -3.79 -25.53 -20.35
N VAL A 646 -3.25 -26.50 -21.08
CA VAL A 646 -2.18 -26.31 -22.06
C VAL A 646 -2.59 -26.95 -23.38
N GLU A 647 -2.43 -26.21 -24.48
CA GLU A 647 -2.68 -26.63 -25.85
C GLU A 647 -1.47 -26.21 -26.71
N ASP A 648 -0.71 -27.18 -27.22
CA ASP A 648 0.43 -26.97 -28.14
C ASP A 648 1.51 -25.98 -27.65
N VAL A 649 1.69 -25.85 -26.33
CA VAL A 649 2.65 -24.89 -25.73
C VAL A 649 4.11 -25.37 -25.83
N GLU A 650 5.05 -24.42 -25.86
CA GLU A 650 6.49 -24.70 -25.81
C GLU A 650 6.91 -25.39 -24.51
N ASN A 651 7.94 -26.25 -24.59
CA ASN A 651 8.47 -26.98 -23.42
C ASN A 651 8.96 -26.04 -22.31
N ALA A 652 9.47 -24.87 -22.67
CA ALA A 652 9.92 -23.84 -21.73
C ALA A 652 8.75 -23.18 -20.95
N THR A 653 7.50 -23.55 -21.24
CA THR A 653 6.34 -23.08 -20.47
C THR A 653 6.40 -23.57 -19.03
N THR A 654 6.19 -22.66 -18.09
CA THR A 654 6.17 -22.90 -16.65
C THR A 654 4.88 -22.36 -16.03
N VAL A 655 4.33 -23.11 -15.07
CA VAL A 655 3.19 -22.68 -14.26
C VAL A 655 3.51 -22.88 -12.79
N THR A 656 3.34 -21.82 -12.01
CA THR A 656 3.54 -21.79 -10.56
C THR A 656 2.23 -21.41 -9.88
N ILE A 657 1.85 -22.15 -8.84
CA ILE A 657 0.69 -21.87 -7.99
C ILE A 657 1.16 -21.82 -6.54
N ASP A 658 0.96 -20.68 -5.88
CA ASP A 658 1.32 -20.42 -4.48
C ASP A 658 2.77 -20.84 -4.16
N GLY A 659 3.69 -20.41 -5.02
CA GLY A 659 5.13 -20.69 -4.90
C GLY A 659 5.57 -22.09 -5.33
N LYS A 660 4.63 -22.99 -5.70
CA LYS A 660 4.94 -24.34 -6.18
C LYS A 660 4.85 -24.44 -7.71
N VAL A 661 5.93 -24.88 -8.35
CA VAL A 661 5.92 -25.23 -9.78
C VAL A 661 5.07 -26.49 -9.99
N VAL A 662 4.06 -26.40 -10.86
CA VAL A 662 3.10 -27.48 -11.16
C VAL A 662 3.15 -27.95 -12.62
N TRP A 663 3.80 -27.17 -13.49
CA TRP A 663 4.08 -27.51 -14.88
C TRP A 663 5.43 -26.93 -15.30
N GLU A 664 6.26 -27.74 -15.93
CA GLU A 664 7.57 -27.34 -16.46
C GLU A 664 8.09 -28.41 -17.44
N ASN A 665 8.85 -28.00 -18.45
CA ASN A 665 9.52 -28.90 -19.42
C ASN A 665 8.53 -29.84 -20.13
N GLY A 666 7.37 -29.30 -20.51
CA GLY A 666 6.32 -30.03 -21.24
C GLY A 666 5.55 -31.07 -20.42
N ALA A 667 5.70 -31.06 -19.09
CA ALA A 667 5.06 -32.04 -18.22
C ALA A 667 4.58 -31.44 -16.89
N LYS A 668 3.58 -32.10 -16.29
CA LYS A 668 3.12 -31.87 -14.93
C LYS A 668 4.21 -32.24 -13.90
N LYS A 669 4.27 -31.50 -12.79
CA LYS A 669 5.21 -31.73 -11.67
C LYS A 669 4.54 -32.29 -10.42
#